data_AF-A0A166TA71-F1
#
_entry.id   AF-A0A166TA71-F1
#
_cell.length_a   1.000
_cell.length_b   1.000
_cell.length_c   1.000
_cell.angle_alpha   90.00
_cell.angle_beta   90.00
_cell.angle_gamma   90.00
#
_symmetry.space_group_name_H-M   'P 1'
#
loop_
_entity.id
_entity.type
_entity.pdbx_description
1 polymer ?
#
loop_
_entity_poly.entity_id
_entity_poly.type
_entity_poly.pdbx_seq_one_letter_code
_entity_poly.pdbx_strand_id
1 'polypeptide(L)'
;MTGAVTGVDLDWALLGKERGQRDDYQVLCSSSARLRPAALERIIQHFSPGSPAGERPGELDALPWITFTAATSGDTPYVGVAIREWPAQPSTAVDATNRVVVPTRFFCLPLDDFRQRLGSFAALYETVRDVTVSDLEQVYRTQGERPLHLPVPDWPDRRAGTPARPALRYLRGAIAAAGLALDGPITLHAVPELAGQPARIAFLDLVAALLPAGAEGVLAAGTWVDVTTSHRVRVAFGQQLGGSGRQVDPLAPPRFDLVDPSGPPALSGGSGASGGSGASGGSGAAGSADGLGTSAGWGPRYAALLTYLLDGDQPADVAWVPAPGDREPDGRRLRVLLGWLASDTVPRSFSRPWEIFRALAEAAARDLDGRVAAGEAGVESIRRHLDALPGLADPAGILVPRLIPHARPADLARVARHWTPALARPVADLAVQLCVAGGREYGHLAPHLQGAPAAMSAAMVSGLLTPWPGDTSPPADAITLATDIIREHGGPAGQGEVWAPVRDRLALDPVGTLQVLVQYFDTRGTPGLLELVEWLAAAGRPPSEAVLRPFRVLLAGQGQEAVGYPDLAAVGAQAGIGERALQTLARLAAWQGWAAALVPALEDWLRAEADQAPFSTARRRSWTPILDDLSPNRRAEERQRLGELIGEPRPRRGLLRRSPGAAAGDPAGDPAGDPAGDPDAGPPRPAAGTRVVLGAGWVTPAPAPPPGSGDGRGIWELARLYTSATGDDGLVLFGDGGGRIAVCGRTWCCHTGYQRFLESGASLADLCLQAQAAAGTRPSRLPLVTADQHRIAQDVDAFGFGPVAVVAAALLDGPVSVVGAPATLSAGQRLAFVEAVLALLPVGLLAGMTVATATGDPSPFRLAFTTRAGTSGRRPRLIVHWGDLPEATQPTTGYGRDYFRRLLAARALFRDTAGLVHAMSIWRDALDFDQADDLFEVLTDANPAFLSPLTAGRSLEKARGRRQTVLAGRFGRESDEADALATLLSDGTMADLQDAVTFADRLAVFERLDPALARLIRTAGKDAARVARVHQGALLLVYHSGGGDAIQAALRELPEAAVGLIVQLTRAGVFASLGAPDNGWLSWLTPVTGPSPALQVFQTALAGPDNVVPDLRVLVPFGDDALLAALQIVRYRERPRSSGRLARLLTLLQAVRPDLVAAFLRTGAAGIAAGSGTPGLAGTGHAAAGLTGSIG
;
A
#
# COMPACT_ATOMS: atom_id res chain seq x y z
N MET A 1 61.51 -29.80 21.89
CA MET A 1 61.02 -29.27 20.60
C MET A 1 61.28 -27.77 20.62
N THR A 2 62.26 -27.33 19.85
CA THR A 2 62.63 -25.92 19.62
C THR A 2 61.57 -25.27 18.74
N GLY A 3 60.63 -24.53 19.33
CA GLY A 3 59.79 -23.61 18.57
C GLY A 3 60.68 -22.48 18.04
N ALA A 4 60.65 -22.24 16.74
CA ALA A 4 61.37 -21.12 16.14
C ALA A 4 60.86 -19.82 16.75
N VAL A 5 61.72 -19.05 17.42
CA VAL A 5 61.39 -17.70 17.89
C VAL A 5 61.13 -16.84 16.65
N THR A 6 59.88 -16.47 16.41
CA THR A 6 59.48 -15.58 15.33
C THR A 6 59.94 -14.15 15.66
N GLY A 7 60.94 -13.63 14.93
CA GLY A 7 61.36 -12.23 15.03
C GLY A 7 60.78 -11.34 13.91
N VAL A 8 60.94 -10.02 14.03
CA VAL A 8 60.49 -9.02 13.04
C VAL A 8 61.60 -8.01 12.75
N ASP A 9 61.70 -7.57 11.49
CA ASP A 9 62.69 -6.58 11.04
C ASP A 9 62.08 -5.18 11.01
N LEU A 10 62.63 -4.26 11.81
CA LEU A 10 62.16 -2.89 11.93
C LEU A 10 63.16 -1.91 11.29
N ASP A 11 62.65 -1.00 10.45
CA ASP A 11 63.42 0.21 10.15
C ASP A 11 63.33 1.14 11.34
N TRP A 12 64.42 1.84 11.64
CA TRP A 12 64.52 2.63 12.86
C TRP A 12 65.26 3.93 12.62
N ALA A 13 64.97 4.95 13.42
CA ALA A 13 65.69 6.22 13.44
C ALA A 13 65.72 6.81 14.85
N LEU A 14 66.79 7.51 15.17
CA LEU A 14 66.93 8.31 16.38
C LEU A 14 66.92 9.79 15.99
N LEU A 15 65.84 10.51 16.35
CA LEU A 15 65.74 11.95 16.16
C LEU A 15 66.20 12.65 17.45
N GLY A 16 67.10 13.63 17.32
CA GLY A 16 67.68 14.35 18.45
C GLY A 16 68.41 15.61 18.03
N LYS A 17 69.20 16.14 18.97
CA LYS A 17 70.20 17.20 18.73
C LYS A 17 71.51 16.78 19.38
N GLU A 18 72.63 17.16 18.78
CA GLU A 18 73.90 17.05 19.48
C GLU A 18 73.99 18.07 20.62
N ARG A 19 74.78 17.74 21.63
CA ARG A 19 74.99 18.63 22.79
C ARG A 19 75.54 19.97 22.32
N GLY A 20 74.89 21.07 22.72
CA GLY A 20 75.30 22.42 22.35
C GLY A 20 75.01 22.82 20.89
N GLN A 21 74.25 22.01 20.14
CA GLN A 21 73.80 22.37 18.79
C GLN A 21 72.69 23.45 18.84
N ARG A 22 72.70 24.39 17.89
CA ARG A 22 71.66 25.43 17.73
C ARG A 22 70.51 25.03 16.81
N ASP A 23 70.81 24.20 15.81
CA ASP A 23 69.86 23.82 14.76
C ASP A 23 68.69 23.00 15.30
N ASP A 24 67.65 22.82 14.48
CA ASP A 24 66.47 22.02 14.81
C ASP A 24 66.79 20.51 14.93
N TYR A 25 65.82 19.76 15.44
CA TYR A 25 65.96 18.31 15.61
C TYR A 25 66.16 17.61 14.26
N GLN A 26 67.18 16.76 14.18
CA GLN A 26 67.54 15.99 12.99
C GLN A 26 67.74 14.51 13.32
N VAL A 27 67.76 13.65 12.31
CA VAL A 27 68.07 12.22 12.49
C VAL A 27 69.56 12.06 12.75
N LEU A 28 69.91 11.57 13.95
CA LEU A 28 71.29 11.34 14.38
C LEU A 28 71.85 10.02 13.82
N CYS A 29 71.02 8.97 13.81
CA CYS A 29 71.32 7.69 13.20
C CYS A 29 70.03 6.96 12.80
N SER A 30 70.10 6.12 11.77
CA SER A 30 68.95 5.35 11.29
C SER A 30 69.37 4.10 10.52
N SER A 31 68.41 3.20 10.28
CA SER A 31 68.52 2.25 9.18
C SER A 31 68.34 2.95 7.83
N SER A 32 68.76 2.29 6.75
CA SER A 32 68.59 2.76 5.37
C SER A 32 68.09 1.67 4.42
N ALA A 33 67.63 0.54 4.96
CA ALA A 33 67.32 -0.65 4.19
C ALA A 33 66.09 -0.50 3.29
N ARG A 34 64.92 -0.14 3.85
CA ARG A 34 63.69 0.04 3.08
C ARG A 34 63.28 1.51 2.95
N LEU A 35 63.54 2.31 3.98
CA LEU A 35 63.27 3.74 3.99
C LEU A 35 64.56 4.54 4.07
N ARG A 36 64.64 5.63 3.29
CA ARG A 36 65.77 6.55 3.36
C ARG A 36 65.70 7.38 4.66
N PRO A 37 66.83 7.83 5.22
CA PRO A 37 66.84 8.67 6.44
C PRO A 37 65.91 9.90 6.33
N ALA A 38 65.92 10.62 5.21
CA ALA A 38 65.05 11.76 4.96
C ALA A 38 63.54 11.42 4.90
N ALA A 39 63.19 10.16 4.57
CA ALA A 39 61.81 9.70 4.64
C ALA A 39 61.40 9.41 6.09
N LEU A 40 62.27 8.77 6.87
CA LEU A 40 62.06 8.53 8.30
C LEU A 40 61.90 9.86 9.06
N GLU A 41 62.80 10.81 8.82
CA GLU A 41 62.72 12.16 9.41
C GLU A 41 61.38 12.84 9.11
N ARG A 42 60.96 12.82 7.84
CA ARG A 42 59.68 13.41 7.42
C ARG A 42 58.49 12.76 8.11
N ILE A 43 58.50 11.44 8.28
CA ILE A 43 57.42 10.71 8.98
C ILE A 43 57.34 11.15 10.44
N ILE A 44 58.49 11.18 11.13
CA ILE A 44 58.57 11.56 12.55
C ILE A 44 58.08 13.00 12.75
N GLN A 45 58.55 13.93 11.92
CA GLN A 45 58.16 15.34 12.01
C GLN A 45 56.69 15.57 11.66
N HIS A 46 56.15 14.85 10.66
CA HIS A 46 54.75 14.99 10.23
C HIS A 46 53.76 14.62 11.33
N PHE A 47 54.09 13.63 12.16
CA PHE A 47 53.27 13.17 13.28
C PHE A 47 53.78 13.64 14.64
N SER A 48 54.55 14.74 14.70
CA SER A 48 55.04 15.29 15.95
C SER A 48 53.88 15.66 16.89
N PRO A 49 53.86 15.19 18.15
CA PRO A 49 52.77 15.42 19.10
C PRO A 49 52.83 16.80 19.79
N GLY A 50 53.75 17.68 19.39
CA GLY A 50 53.94 19.00 20.02
C GLY A 50 54.98 19.00 21.13
N SER A 51 54.88 19.91 22.10
CA SER A 51 55.89 20.08 23.16
C SER A 51 55.44 19.51 24.51
N PRO A 52 56.28 18.74 25.24
CA PRO A 52 55.91 18.24 26.56
C PRO A 52 55.80 19.39 27.57
N ALA A 53 54.72 19.37 28.37
CA ALA A 53 54.46 20.36 29.42
C ALA A 53 54.72 19.82 30.84
N GLY A 54 54.59 18.51 31.07
CA GLY A 54 54.82 17.88 32.38
C GLY A 54 56.31 17.70 32.69
N GLU A 55 56.80 18.37 33.73
CA GLU A 55 58.21 18.35 34.14
C GLU A 55 58.54 17.17 35.09
N ARG A 56 57.53 16.54 35.71
CA ARG A 56 57.73 15.48 36.72
C ARG A 56 57.28 14.10 36.24
N PRO A 57 58.11 13.04 36.40
CA PRO A 57 57.68 11.67 36.15
C PRO A 57 56.42 11.32 36.96
N GLY A 58 55.35 10.88 36.27
CA GLY A 58 54.08 10.47 36.89
C GLY A 58 52.93 11.46 36.72
N GLU A 59 53.15 12.67 36.20
CA GLU A 59 52.07 13.56 35.74
C GLU A 59 51.42 13.00 34.46
N LEU A 60 50.13 13.31 34.23
CA LEU A 60 49.37 12.72 33.12
C LEU A 60 49.93 13.07 31.73
N ASP A 61 50.55 14.26 31.61
CA ASP A 61 51.20 14.82 30.42
C ASP A 61 52.73 14.72 30.45
N ALA A 62 53.31 14.00 31.41
CA ALA A 62 54.75 13.73 31.43
C ALA A 62 55.15 12.73 30.33
N LEU A 63 56.41 12.82 29.89
CA LEU A 63 57.01 11.80 29.04
C LEU A 63 57.12 10.46 29.80
N PRO A 64 57.00 9.30 29.11
CA PRO A 64 57.08 9.15 27.66
C PRO A 64 55.77 9.41 26.89
N TRP A 65 55.91 10.02 25.71
CA TRP A 65 54.82 10.18 24.74
C TRP A 65 55.05 9.24 23.55
N ILE A 66 54.01 8.52 23.16
CA ILE A 66 54.10 7.42 22.23
C ILE A 66 53.11 7.71 21.12
N THR A 67 53.64 7.86 19.92
CA THR A 67 52.85 8.18 18.74
C THR A 67 52.99 7.06 17.73
N PHE A 68 51.88 6.39 17.44
CA PHE A 68 51.76 5.46 16.34
C PHE A 68 51.52 6.25 15.05
N THR A 69 52.36 6.00 14.06
CA THR A 69 52.36 6.72 12.79
C THR A 69 51.86 5.81 11.67
N ALA A 70 51.22 6.42 10.68
CA ALA A 70 50.76 5.74 9.49
C ALA A 70 51.23 6.53 8.27
N ALA A 71 52.11 5.96 7.46
CA ALA A 71 52.76 6.67 6.36
C ALA A 71 52.84 5.80 5.11
N THR A 72 52.91 6.43 3.94
CA THR A 72 53.09 5.72 2.67
C THR A 72 54.37 6.20 2.02
N SER A 73 55.21 5.26 1.59
CA SER A 73 56.43 5.54 0.83
C SER A 73 56.39 4.73 -0.47
N GLY A 74 56.30 5.41 -1.61
CA GLY A 74 55.93 4.77 -2.88
C GLY A 74 54.51 4.20 -2.78
N ASP A 75 54.34 2.94 -3.14
CA ASP A 75 53.06 2.22 -3.03
C ASP A 75 52.94 1.37 -1.75
N THR A 76 53.94 1.44 -0.85
CA THR A 76 53.97 0.62 0.37
C THR A 76 53.54 1.45 1.59
N PRO A 77 52.44 1.06 2.28
CA PRO A 77 52.07 1.65 3.56
C PRO A 77 52.92 1.07 4.70
N TYR A 78 53.29 1.92 5.65
CA TYR A 78 54.08 1.63 6.83
C TYR A 78 53.33 2.03 8.09
N VAL A 79 53.46 1.20 9.12
CA VAL A 79 53.05 1.51 10.50
C VAL A 79 54.31 1.72 11.32
N GLY A 80 54.32 2.73 12.17
CA GLY A 80 55.46 3.04 13.02
C GLY A 80 55.06 3.45 14.42
N VAL A 81 56.05 3.51 15.30
CA VAL A 81 55.94 3.99 16.67
C VAL A 81 57.10 4.94 16.97
N ALA A 82 56.77 6.15 17.38
CA ALA A 82 57.71 7.16 17.88
C ALA A 82 57.57 7.24 19.41
N ILE A 83 58.67 7.00 20.12
CA ILE A 83 58.74 7.07 21.58
C ILE A 83 59.61 8.27 21.94
N ARG A 84 58.98 9.29 22.51
CA ARG A 84 59.65 10.48 23.03
C ARG A 84 59.78 10.33 24.53
N GLU A 85 61.01 10.42 25.05
CA GLU A 85 61.31 10.13 26.45
C GLU A 85 62.34 11.11 27.02
N TRP A 86 62.36 11.28 28.35
CA TRP A 86 63.39 12.08 29.00
C TRP A 86 64.75 11.39 28.84
N PRO A 87 65.84 12.13 28.55
CA PRO A 87 67.17 11.55 28.54
C PRO A 87 67.55 11.07 29.95
N ALA A 88 68.36 10.00 30.04
CA ALA A 88 68.77 9.43 31.32
C ALA A 88 69.48 10.44 32.25
N GLN A 89 70.09 11.49 31.69
CA GLN A 89 70.72 12.58 32.42
C GLN A 89 70.26 13.95 31.85
N PRO A 90 69.11 14.49 32.32
CA PRO A 90 68.55 15.73 31.79
C PRO A 90 69.46 16.95 31.97
N SER A 91 70.27 16.99 33.02
CA SER A 91 71.18 18.10 33.34
C SER A 91 72.37 18.21 32.39
N THR A 92 72.71 17.15 31.65
CA THR A 92 73.88 17.11 30.75
C THR A 92 73.47 17.04 29.28
N ALA A 93 72.23 16.66 28.98
CA ALA A 93 71.65 16.61 27.65
C ALA A 93 70.88 17.90 27.31
N VAL A 94 71.59 19.03 27.22
CA VAL A 94 71.01 20.35 26.88
C VAL A 94 71.53 20.89 25.55
N ASP A 95 70.68 21.64 24.85
CA ASP A 95 71.03 22.35 23.61
C ASP A 95 71.81 23.65 23.87
N ALA A 96 72.18 24.38 22.81
CA ALA A 96 72.90 25.66 22.94
C ALA A 96 72.13 26.75 23.72
N THR A 97 70.83 26.57 23.93
CA THR A 97 69.93 27.49 24.65
C THR A 97 69.60 26.99 26.06
N ASN A 98 70.30 25.94 26.52
CA ASN A 98 70.11 25.30 27.82
C ASN A 98 68.74 24.61 27.99
N ARG A 99 68.07 24.25 26.88
CA ARG A 99 66.85 23.43 26.90
C ARG A 99 67.21 21.96 26.85
N VAL A 100 66.50 21.12 27.62
CA VAL A 100 66.73 19.67 27.62
C VAL A 100 66.42 19.09 26.24
N VAL A 101 67.38 18.38 25.66
CA VAL A 101 67.22 17.64 24.42
C VAL A 101 66.45 16.36 24.72
N VAL A 102 65.19 16.34 24.29
CA VAL A 102 64.30 15.17 24.39
C VAL A 102 64.46 14.29 23.14
N PRO A 103 65.13 13.13 23.20
CA PRO A 103 65.28 12.23 22.06
C PRO A 103 63.94 11.58 21.66
N THR A 104 63.81 11.23 20.38
CA THR A 104 62.70 10.42 19.88
C THR A 104 63.24 9.18 19.18
N ARG A 105 62.92 8.01 19.70
CA ARG A 105 63.19 6.72 19.06
C ARG A 105 62.04 6.38 18.13
N PHE A 106 62.31 6.08 16.88
CA PHE A 106 61.31 5.72 15.90
C PHE A 106 61.57 4.33 15.33
N PHE A 107 60.52 3.53 15.22
CA PHE A 107 60.56 2.19 14.62
C PHE A 107 59.38 2.04 13.67
N CYS A 108 59.56 1.40 12.52
CA CYS A 108 58.48 1.14 11.58
C CYS A 108 58.73 -0.12 10.74
N LEU A 109 57.64 -0.65 10.18
CA LEU A 109 57.64 -1.80 9.29
C LEU A 109 56.48 -1.68 8.28
N PRO A 110 56.56 -2.40 7.14
CA PRO A 110 55.45 -2.48 6.21
C PRO A 110 54.16 -2.93 6.91
N LEU A 111 53.02 -2.37 6.50
CA LEU A 111 51.71 -2.67 7.10
C LEU A 111 51.37 -4.17 7.07
N ASP A 112 51.76 -4.88 6.02
CA ASP A 112 51.53 -6.32 5.91
C ASP A 112 52.35 -7.13 6.91
N ASP A 113 53.60 -6.73 7.17
CA ASP A 113 54.44 -7.35 8.21
C ASP A 113 53.89 -7.05 9.60
N PHE A 114 53.45 -5.81 9.84
CA PHE A 114 52.76 -5.44 11.08
C PHE A 114 51.54 -6.34 11.31
N ARG A 115 50.68 -6.49 10.29
CA ARG A 115 49.47 -7.30 10.33
C ARG A 115 49.73 -8.80 10.51
N GLN A 116 50.81 -9.32 9.96
CA GLN A 116 51.16 -10.75 10.03
C GLN A 116 51.89 -11.12 11.32
N ARG A 117 52.74 -10.24 11.84
CA ARG A 117 53.66 -10.57 12.94
C ARG A 117 53.29 -9.93 14.27
N LEU A 118 52.69 -8.74 14.30
CA LEU A 118 52.43 -7.98 15.54
C LEU A 118 50.94 -7.78 15.82
N GLY A 119 50.16 -7.42 14.80
CA GLY A 119 48.70 -7.29 14.83
C GLY A 119 48.12 -6.16 15.70
N SER A 120 48.90 -5.49 16.55
CA SER A 120 48.42 -4.45 17.47
C SER A 120 49.48 -3.41 17.83
N PHE A 121 49.04 -2.22 18.25
CA PHE A 121 49.92 -1.16 18.74
C PHE A 121 50.61 -1.54 20.04
N ALA A 122 49.92 -2.26 20.93
CA ALA A 122 50.53 -2.80 22.14
C ALA A 122 51.69 -3.74 21.82
N ALA A 123 51.51 -4.70 20.90
CA ALA A 123 52.58 -5.62 20.50
C ALA A 123 53.77 -4.86 19.89
N LEU A 124 53.52 -3.89 19.00
CA LEU A 124 54.59 -3.06 18.41
C LEU A 124 55.36 -2.28 19.47
N TYR A 125 54.66 -1.63 20.40
CA TYR A 125 55.29 -0.89 21.50
C TYR A 125 56.11 -1.82 22.39
N GLU A 126 55.54 -2.95 22.79
CA GLU A 126 56.17 -3.92 23.70
C GLU A 126 57.42 -4.56 23.10
N THR A 127 57.44 -4.80 21.79
CA THR A 127 58.64 -5.27 21.07
C THR A 127 59.80 -4.26 21.15
N VAL A 128 59.53 -2.95 21.18
CA VAL A 128 60.57 -1.90 21.08
C VAL A 128 60.79 -1.10 22.36
N ARG A 129 59.95 -1.27 23.39
CA ARG A 129 59.97 -0.42 24.59
C ARG A 129 61.31 -0.44 25.31
N ASP A 130 61.97 -1.61 25.32
CA ASP A 130 63.20 -1.87 26.06
C ASP A 130 64.47 -1.51 25.26
N VAL A 131 64.33 -1.11 23.98
CA VAL A 131 65.45 -0.67 23.14
C VAL A 131 65.84 0.77 23.47
N THR A 132 66.97 0.98 24.14
CA THR A 132 67.38 2.32 24.60
C THR A 132 68.05 3.14 23.49
N VAL A 133 68.21 4.46 23.73
CA VAL A 133 69.00 5.34 22.86
C VAL A 133 70.43 4.81 22.66
N SER A 134 71.07 4.37 23.75
CA SER A 134 72.41 3.79 23.74
C SER A 134 72.50 2.52 22.88
N ASP A 135 71.45 1.69 22.89
CA ASP A 135 71.40 0.48 22.06
C ASP A 135 71.38 0.84 20.58
N LEU A 136 70.58 1.82 20.16
CA LEU A 136 70.52 2.27 18.76
C LEU A 136 71.85 2.86 18.28
N GLU A 137 72.50 3.69 19.11
CA GLU A 137 73.84 4.22 18.80
C GLU A 137 74.90 3.12 18.69
N GLN A 138 74.79 2.07 19.51
CA GLN A 138 75.69 0.92 19.47
C GLN A 138 75.42 0.05 18.24
N VAL A 139 74.15 -0.20 17.92
CA VAL A 139 73.74 -0.94 16.71
C VAL A 139 74.23 -0.22 15.47
N TYR A 140 74.08 1.10 15.37
CA TYR A 140 74.60 1.89 14.26
C TYR A 140 76.11 1.72 14.09
N ARG A 141 76.87 1.81 15.19
CA ARG A 141 78.34 1.67 15.18
C ARG A 141 78.81 0.27 14.81
N THR A 142 78.06 -0.76 15.16
CA THR A 142 78.50 -2.17 15.01
C THR A 142 77.90 -2.87 13.79
N GLN A 143 76.69 -2.53 13.41
CA GLN A 143 75.91 -3.18 12.35
C GLN A 143 75.56 -2.24 11.18
N GLY A 144 75.88 -0.94 11.29
CA GLY A 144 75.61 0.06 10.27
C GLY A 144 74.13 0.38 10.11
N GLU A 145 73.71 0.65 8.88
CA GLU A 145 72.36 1.10 8.52
C GLU A 145 71.34 -0.05 8.34
N ARG A 146 71.56 -1.20 8.98
CA ARG A 146 70.69 -2.39 8.82
C ARG A 146 69.39 -2.28 9.64
N PRO A 147 68.30 -2.97 9.23
CA PRO A 147 67.10 -3.10 10.05
C PRO A 147 67.41 -3.79 11.37
N LEU A 148 66.65 -3.43 12.41
CA LEU A 148 66.76 -4.04 13.73
C LEU A 148 65.85 -5.27 13.80
N HIS A 149 66.44 -6.45 14.00
CA HIS A 149 65.71 -7.70 14.18
C HIS A 149 65.39 -7.91 15.67
N LEU A 150 64.11 -7.94 16.03
CA LEU A 150 63.66 -8.14 17.42
C LEU A 150 62.76 -9.36 17.56
N PRO A 151 62.86 -10.10 18.68
CA PRO A 151 61.92 -11.18 18.97
C PRO A 151 60.51 -10.61 19.20
N VAL A 152 59.50 -11.27 18.64
CA VAL A 152 58.11 -10.89 18.88
C VAL A 152 57.62 -11.59 20.15
N PRO A 153 57.10 -10.86 21.15
CA PRO A 153 56.50 -11.50 22.33
C PRO A 153 55.20 -12.23 21.96
N ASP A 154 54.95 -13.39 22.59
CA ASP A 154 53.73 -14.18 22.40
C ASP A 154 52.49 -13.38 22.87
N TRP A 155 51.87 -12.66 21.94
CA TRP A 155 50.65 -11.91 22.16
C TRP A 155 49.44 -12.68 21.61
N PRO A 156 48.28 -12.66 22.28
CA PRO A 156 47.06 -13.21 21.72
C PRO A 156 46.75 -12.50 20.39
N ASP A 157 46.54 -13.29 19.34
CA ASP A 157 46.21 -12.79 18.00
C ASP A 157 44.92 -11.95 18.07
N ARG A 158 45.03 -10.67 17.72
CA ARG A 158 43.88 -9.76 17.66
C ARG A 158 42.85 -10.23 16.63
N ARG A 159 43.27 -10.95 15.59
CA ARG A 159 42.38 -11.55 14.58
C ARG A 159 41.54 -12.69 15.13
N ALA A 160 41.90 -13.27 16.29
CA ALA A 160 41.06 -14.20 17.03
C ALA A 160 39.92 -13.50 17.81
N GLY A 161 39.75 -12.18 17.66
CA GLY A 161 38.55 -11.43 18.05
C GLY A 161 38.40 -11.13 19.54
N THR A 162 39.43 -11.37 20.36
CA THR A 162 39.31 -11.21 21.82
C THR A 162 40.17 -10.06 22.33
N PRO A 163 39.64 -8.81 22.42
CA PRO A 163 40.34 -7.72 23.10
C PRO A 163 40.57 -8.10 24.58
N ALA A 164 41.61 -7.54 25.20
CA ALA A 164 41.90 -7.79 26.60
C ALA A 164 40.67 -7.41 27.47
N ARG A 165 40.20 -8.33 28.33
CA ARG A 165 39.01 -8.14 29.20
C ARG A 165 38.95 -6.77 29.91
N PRO A 166 40.06 -6.20 30.42
CA PRO A 166 40.02 -4.88 31.06
C PRO A 166 39.67 -3.72 30.11
N ALA A 167 39.90 -3.85 28.81
CA ALA A 167 39.62 -2.81 27.82
C ALA A 167 38.13 -2.74 27.45
N LEU A 168 37.40 -3.86 27.57
CA LEU A 168 35.97 -3.96 27.25
C LEU A 168 35.09 -3.01 28.07
N ARG A 169 35.54 -2.63 29.28
CA ARG A 169 34.85 -1.62 30.10
C ARG A 169 34.75 -0.25 29.43
N TYR A 170 35.58 -0.01 28.40
CA TYR A 170 35.62 1.24 27.64
C TYR A 170 35.04 1.11 26.22
N LEU A 171 34.40 -0.01 25.89
CA LEU A 171 33.89 -0.28 24.54
C LEU A 171 33.03 0.87 23.99
N ARG A 172 32.15 1.42 24.83
CA ARG A 172 31.30 2.57 24.45
C ARG A 172 32.08 3.83 24.11
N GLY A 173 33.08 4.19 24.92
CA GLY A 173 33.97 5.31 24.64
C GLY A 173 34.83 5.08 23.39
N ALA A 174 35.25 3.83 23.16
CA ALA A 174 36.01 3.46 21.97
C ALA A 174 35.16 3.49 20.68
N ILE A 175 33.88 3.12 20.74
CA ILE A 175 32.92 3.28 19.63
C ILE A 175 32.74 4.76 19.28
N ALA A 176 32.57 5.62 20.29
CA ALA A 176 32.45 7.05 20.09
C ALA A 176 33.73 7.64 19.47
N ALA A 177 34.89 7.24 19.96
CA ALA A 177 36.18 7.65 19.41
C ALA A 177 36.38 7.17 17.97
N ALA A 178 36.08 5.90 17.67
CA ALA A 178 36.15 5.36 16.31
C ALA A 178 35.22 6.12 15.36
N GLY A 179 33.97 6.38 15.76
CA GLY A 179 33.02 7.19 14.99
C GLY A 179 33.53 8.60 14.73
N LEU A 180 33.82 9.37 15.78
CA LEU A 180 34.24 10.77 15.64
C LEU A 180 35.56 10.94 14.87
N ALA A 181 36.43 9.93 14.88
CA ALA A 181 37.65 9.89 14.06
C ALA A 181 37.35 9.87 12.54
N LEU A 182 36.15 9.48 12.09
CA LEU A 182 35.78 9.62 10.68
C LEU A 182 35.61 11.08 10.29
N ASP A 183 35.09 11.92 11.19
CA ASP A 183 34.79 13.32 10.88
C ASP A 183 36.00 14.24 11.01
N GLY A 184 37.05 13.82 11.73
CA GLY A 184 38.26 14.61 11.93
C GLY A 184 39.13 14.11 13.09
N PRO A 185 40.22 14.82 13.40
CA PRO A 185 41.03 14.54 14.59
C PRO A 185 40.23 14.70 15.88
N ILE A 186 40.49 13.84 16.86
CA ILE A 186 39.84 13.85 18.17
C ILE A 186 40.84 13.80 19.32
N THR A 187 40.45 14.42 20.44
CA THR A 187 41.21 14.38 21.70
C THR A 187 40.43 13.60 22.75
N LEU A 188 41.09 12.60 23.36
CA LEU A 188 40.56 11.79 24.45
C LEU A 188 40.93 12.43 25.80
N HIS A 189 39.94 12.57 26.68
CA HIS A 189 40.21 13.01 28.05
C HIS A 189 40.97 11.95 28.84
N ALA A 190 41.96 12.40 29.61
CA ALA A 190 42.64 11.54 30.56
C ALA A 190 41.73 11.26 31.75
N VAL A 191 41.27 10.01 31.87
CA VAL A 191 40.54 9.52 33.05
C VAL A 191 41.52 8.76 33.97
N PRO A 192 41.34 8.77 35.31
CA PRO A 192 42.27 8.13 36.25
C PRO A 192 42.57 6.66 35.91
N GLU A 193 41.59 5.93 35.40
CA GLU A 193 41.68 4.52 35.04
C GLU A 193 42.47 4.27 33.74
N LEU A 194 42.73 5.32 32.96
CA LEU A 194 43.60 5.36 31.77
C LEU A 194 44.84 6.26 32.00
N ALA A 195 45.22 6.49 33.27
CA ALA A 195 46.39 7.30 33.60
C ALA A 195 47.70 6.66 33.10
N GLY A 196 47.79 5.32 33.13
CA GLY A 196 48.97 4.57 32.71
C GLY A 196 49.09 4.39 31.19
N GLN A 197 50.32 4.43 30.70
CA GLN A 197 50.64 4.27 29.28
C GLN A 197 50.13 2.94 28.67
N PRO A 198 50.30 1.75 29.28
CA PRO A 198 49.74 0.52 28.74
C PRO A 198 48.23 0.55 28.58
N ALA A 199 47.52 1.22 29.50
CA ALA A 199 46.06 1.35 29.43
C ALA A 199 45.61 2.26 28.29
N ARG A 200 46.34 3.36 28.04
CA ARG A 200 46.09 4.24 26.88
C ARG A 200 46.32 3.51 25.57
N ILE A 201 47.42 2.76 25.45
CA ILE A 201 47.72 1.97 24.24
C ILE A 201 46.64 0.90 24.01
N ALA A 202 46.20 0.20 25.07
CA ALA A 202 45.12 -0.77 24.97
C ALA A 202 43.78 -0.14 24.52
N PHE A 203 43.49 1.10 24.93
CA PHE A 203 42.33 1.85 24.44
C PHE A 203 42.47 2.23 22.97
N LEU A 204 43.62 2.75 22.54
CA LEU A 204 43.89 3.03 21.13
C LEU A 204 43.80 1.77 20.28
N ASP A 205 44.23 0.64 20.84
CA ASP A 205 44.03 -0.65 20.22
C ASP A 205 42.53 -1.00 20.09
N LEU A 206 41.72 -0.76 21.12
CA LEU A 206 40.28 -1.00 20.99
C LEU A 206 39.65 -0.13 19.90
N VAL A 207 40.06 1.14 19.78
CA VAL A 207 39.60 2.05 18.72
C VAL A 207 40.00 1.56 17.33
N ALA A 208 41.26 1.14 17.14
CA ALA A 208 41.74 0.60 15.87
C ALA A 208 40.99 -0.67 15.47
N ALA A 209 40.67 -1.54 16.44
CA ALA A 209 39.91 -2.77 16.18
C ALA A 209 38.44 -2.53 15.78
N LEU A 210 37.88 -1.36 16.14
CA LEU A 210 36.53 -0.94 15.75
C LEU A 210 36.49 -0.23 14.39
N LEU A 211 37.64 -0.13 13.71
CA LEU A 211 37.76 0.34 12.34
C LEU A 211 38.11 -0.84 11.43
N PRO A 212 37.78 -0.80 10.12
CA PRO A 212 38.24 -1.82 9.19
C PRO A 212 39.77 -1.86 9.16
N ALA A 213 40.38 -3.05 9.09
CA ALA A 213 41.83 -3.21 9.08
C ALA A 213 42.50 -2.39 7.97
N GLY A 214 41.80 -2.19 6.84
CA GLY A 214 42.15 -1.31 5.74
C GLY A 214 42.43 0.16 6.11
N ALA A 215 41.90 0.64 7.24
CA ALA A 215 42.13 1.98 7.76
C ALA A 215 43.35 2.07 8.69
N GLU A 216 43.94 0.96 9.13
CA GLU A 216 45.12 0.95 10.02
C GLU A 216 46.31 1.67 9.38
N GLY A 217 46.51 1.50 8.07
CA GLY A 217 47.58 2.12 7.30
C GLY A 217 47.49 3.65 7.16
N VAL A 218 46.43 4.27 7.71
CA VAL A 218 46.23 5.72 7.75
C VAL A 218 45.81 6.24 9.14
N LEU A 219 45.76 5.37 10.16
CA LEU A 219 45.40 5.74 11.53
C LEU A 219 46.64 6.14 12.33
N ALA A 220 46.89 7.44 12.46
CA ALA A 220 47.87 7.96 13.41
C ALA A 220 47.23 8.14 14.80
N ALA A 221 47.84 7.59 15.84
CA ALA A 221 47.31 7.61 17.20
C ALA A 221 48.38 7.95 18.25
N GLY A 222 48.01 8.59 19.37
CA GLY A 222 48.99 9.05 20.37
C GLY A 222 48.55 8.86 21.82
N THR A 223 49.48 8.47 22.70
CA THR A 223 49.23 8.40 24.15
C THR A 223 49.20 9.76 24.83
N TRP A 224 49.68 10.81 24.15
CA TRP A 224 49.51 12.21 24.52
C TRP A 224 49.82 13.13 23.32
N VAL A 225 49.17 14.30 23.26
CA VAL A 225 49.50 15.42 22.37
C VAL A 225 49.37 16.74 23.11
N ASP A 226 50.19 17.70 22.71
CA ASP A 226 50.00 19.10 23.05
C ASP A 226 48.90 19.69 22.15
N VAL A 227 47.70 19.77 22.71
CA VAL A 227 46.48 20.29 22.08
C VAL A 227 46.58 21.77 21.66
N THR A 228 47.60 22.50 22.13
CA THR A 228 47.86 23.88 21.71
C THR A 228 48.62 23.96 20.38
N THR A 229 49.18 22.84 19.92
CA THR A 229 49.92 22.74 18.66
C THR A 229 49.11 22.03 17.58
N SER A 230 49.25 22.48 16.34
CA SER A 230 48.64 21.78 15.20
C SER A 230 49.36 20.45 14.95
N HIS A 231 48.67 19.33 15.16
CA HIS A 231 49.20 17.99 14.89
C HIS A 231 48.36 17.25 13.85
N ARG A 232 48.95 16.21 13.23
CA ARG A 232 48.28 15.33 12.27
C ARG A 232 47.79 14.02 12.88
N VAL A 233 47.98 13.82 14.18
CA VAL A 233 47.50 12.65 14.92
C VAL A 233 45.97 12.63 14.93
N ARG A 234 45.37 11.50 14.55
CA ARG A 234 43.92 11.36 14.37
C ARG A 234 43.19 11.13 15.68
N VAL A 235 43.75 10.29 16.55
CA VAL A 235 43.19 9.96 17.86
C VAL A 235 44.29 10.08 18.90
N ALA A 236 44.18 11.00 19.85
CA ALA A 236 45.19 11.12 20.90
C ALA A 236 44.61 11.56 22.25
N PHE A 237 45.27 11.20 23.35
CA PHE A 237 44.96 11.78 24.65
C PHE A 237 45.54 13.19 24.77
N GLY A 238 44.91 14.08 25.54
CA GLY A 238 45.42 15.43 25.75
C GLY A 238 44.70 16.17 26.87
N GLN A 239 45.15 17.40 27.17
CA GLN A 239 44.51 18.24 28.18
C GLN A 239 43.14 18.76 27.70
N GLN A 240 42.22 18.96 28.65
CA GLN A 240 40.89 19.53 28.39
C GLN A 240 41.00 21.03 28.12
N LEU A 241 40.81 21.44 26.86
CA LEU A 241 40.64 22.85 26.50
C LEU A 241 39.15 23.17 26.35
N GLY A 242 38.67 24.23 27.00
CA GLY A 242 37.28 24.68 26.96
C GLY A 242 36.79 25.26 25.63
N GLY A 243 37.34 24.84 24.48
CA GLY A 243 36.97 25.41 23.16
C GLY A 243 37.19 24.48 21.96
N SER A 244 36.18 24.48 21.06
CA SER A 244 36.08 24.04 19.64
C SER A 244 36.65 22.70 19.14
N GLY A 245 37.53 22.00 19.88
CA GLY A 245 38.01 20.67 19.50
C GLY A 245 37.01 19.55 19.79
N ARG A 246 36.94 18.50 18.95
CA ARG A 246 36.11 17.32 19.20
C ARG A 246 36.75 16.49 20.32
N GLN A 247 36.17 16.58 21.51
CA GLN A 247 36.63 15.87 22.70
C GLN A 247 35.74 14.67 23.00
N VAL A 248 36.35 13.58 23.48
CA VAL A 248 35.66 12.35 23.87
C VAL A 248 36.04 12.01 25.30
N ASP A 249 35.04 11.82 26.15
CA ASP A 249 35.22 11.19 27.45
C ASP A 249 35.18 9.65 27.27
N PRO A 250 36.29 8.93 27.55
CA PRO A 250 36.36 7.48 27.44
C PRO A 250 35.36 6.72 28.31
N LEU A 251 34.80 7.37 29.34
CA LEU A 251 33.84 6.79 30.30
C LEU A 251 32.39 7.20 30.02
N ALA A 252 32.14 8.25 29.25
CA ALA A 252 30.79 8.73 29.00
C ALA A 252 30.01 7.78 28.07
N PRO A 253 28.70 7.57 28.32
CA PRO A 253 27.85 6.90 27.35
C PRO A 253 27.79 7.75 26.06
N PRO A 254 27.70 7.12 24.88
CA PRO A 254 27.57 7.83 23.62
C PRO A 254 26.30 8.70 23.66
N ARG A 255 26.47 10.02 23.74
CA ARG A 255 25.39 10.99 23.49
C ARG A 255 25.46 11.35 22.02
N PHE A 256 24.74 10.60 21.20
CA PHE A 256 24.42 11.02 19.84
C PHE A 256 22.98 11.49 19.90
N ASP A 257 22.75 12.79 19.71
CA ASP A 257 21.40 13.27 19.47
C ASP A 257 20.92 12.60 18.17
N LEU A 258 20.10 11.57 18.31
CA LEU A 258 19.38 10.97 17.20
C LEU A 258 18.48 12.08 16.66
N VAL A 259 18.89 12.66 15.54
CA VAL A 259 18.05 13.58 14.77
C VAL A 259 16.77 12.81 14.46
N ASP A 260 15.65 13.28 15.00
CA ASP A 260 14.33 12.76 14.69
C ASP A 260 14.10 12.86 13.17
N PRO A 261 14.04 11.73 12.44
CA PRO A 261 13.85 11.74 10.99
C PRO A 261 12.42 12.13 10.61
N SER A 262 11.52 12.33 11.58
CA SER A 262 10.09 12.64 11.39
C SER A 262 9.76 14.14 11.43
N GLY A 263 10.70 15.00 11.84
CA GLY A 263 10.45 16.44 11.97
C GLY A 263 10.42 17.14 10.60
N PRO A 264 9.38 17.93 10.26
CA PRO A 264 9.46 18.82 9.11
C PRO A 264 10.64 19.80 9.32
N PRO A 265 11.33 20.25 8.26
CA PRO A 265 12.46 21.18 8.41
C PRO A 265 11.93 22.45 9.09
N ALA A 266 12.38 22.70 10.31
CA ALA A 266 12.07 23.91 11.03
C ALA A 266 12.64 25.10 10.25
N LEU A 267 11.76 25.83 9.57
CA LEU A 267 12.03 27.19 9.13
C LEU A 267 12.15 28.06 10.38
N SER A 268 13.33 28.11 10.99
CA SER A 268 13.64 29.12 11.99
C SER A 268 13.81 30.47 11.29
N GLY A 269 12.73 31.26 11.32
CA GLY A 269 12.76 32.68 11.02
C GLY A 269 13.62 33.41 12.04
N GLY A 270 14.80 33.86 11.61
CA GLY A 270 15.64 34.81 12.34
C GLY A 270 15.54 36.19 11.71
N SER A 271 14.62 37.01 12.22
CA SER A 271 14.64 38.47 12.05
C SER A 271 15.91 39.05 12.67
N GLY A 272 16.71 39.77 11.88
CA GLY A 272 17.90 40.48 12.37
C GLY A 272 18.67 41.17 11.24
N ALA A 273 18.10 42.24 10.69
CA ALA A 273 18.75 43.09 9.71
C ALA A 273 19.78 44.03 10.36
N SER A 274 21.05 43.89 9.98
CA SER A 274 22.09 44.95 9.89
C SER A 274 23.26 44.32 9.10
N GLY A 275 23.56 44.65 7.85
CA GLY A 275 23.84 45.98 7.29
C GLY A 275 25.36 46.08 7.09
N GLY A 276 25.88 45.86 5.87
CA GLY A 276 27.30 46.07 5.56
C GLY A 276 27.81 45.33 4.32
N SER A 277 28.10 46.10 3.28
CA SER A 277 28.56 45.74 1.93
C SER A 277 29.98 45.16 1.84
N GLY A 278 30.28 44.40 0.78
CA GLY A 278 31.65 44.24 0.27
C GLY A 278 31.77 43.19 -0.84
N ALA A 279 32.12 43.65 -2.05
CA ALA A 279 32.09 42.92 -3.31
C ALA A 279 33.38 42.11 -3.64
N SER A 280 33.35 41.51 -4.84
CA SER A 280 34.40 40.78 -5.59
C SER A 280 34.55 39.29 -5.25
N GLY A 281 34.61 38.33 -6.18
CA GLY A 281 34.66 38.34 -7.65
C GLY A 281 35.53 37.16 -8.12
N GLY A 282 35.03 36.34 -9.04
CA GLY A 282 35.87 35.55 -9.95
C GLY A 282 35.94 34.02 -9.79
N SER A 283 35.13 33.34 -10.62
CA SER A 283 35.51 32.25 -11.55
C SER A 283 36.22 30.97 -11.05
N GLY A 284 35.61 29.81 -11.35
CA GLY A 284 36.34 28.58 -11.70
C GLY A 284 35.59 27.29 -11.38
N ALA A 285 35.11 26.60 -12.42
CA ALA A 285 34.30 25.39 -12.35
C ALA A 285 35.01 24.15 -11.77
N ALA A 286 34.29 23.40 -10.93
CA ALA A 286 34.42 21.95 -10.74
C ALA A 286 33.06 21.42 -10.24
N GLY A 287 32.54 20.37 -10.88
CA GLY A 287 31.15 19.92 -10.75
C GLY A 287 30.70 19.61 -9.32
N SER A 288 29.61 20.26 -8.91
CA SER A 288 28.94 20.02 -7.63
C SER A 288 28.01 18.80 -7.74
N ALA A 289 28.51 17.65 -7.30
CA ALA A 289 27.65 16.63 -6.71
C ALA A 289 27.34 17.05 -5.27
N ASP A 290 26.51 18.08 -5.09
CA ASP A 290 26.10 18.53 -3.76
C ASP A 290 24.63 18.94 -3.75
N GLY A 291 23.85 18.18 -3.00
CA GLY A 291 22.42 18.40 -2.83
C GLY A 291 21.76 17.43 -1.84
N LEU A 292 22.48 16.93 -0.84
CA LEU A 292 21.92 16.19 0.31
C LEU A 292 22.62 16.62 1.60
N GLY A 293 22.50 17.91 1.93
CA GLY A 293 22.89 18.44 3.23
C GLY A 293 21.94 17.94 4.32
N THR A 294 22.38 16.93 5.08
CA THR A 294 21.88 16.68 6.44
C THR A 294 23.05 16.93 7.39
N SER A 295 22.83 17.77 8.38
CA SER A 295 23.83 18.43 9.24
C SER A 295 24.54 17.51 10.26
N ALA A 296 24.64 16.20 10.00
CA ALA A 296 25.33 15.25 10.86
C ALA A 296 26.48 14.58 10.09
N GLY A 297 27.70 14.61 10.65
CA GLY A 297 28.89 13.96 10.10
C GLY A 297 28.74 12.45 9.94
N TRP A 298 29.73 11.81 9.31
CA TRP A 298 29.81 10.35 9.16
C TRP A 298 30.09 9.63 10.49
N GLY A 299 30.64 10.33 11.47
CA GLY A 299 31.01 9.75 12.76
C GLY A 299 29.84 9.26 13.61
N PRO A 300 28.80 10.08 13.87
CA PRO A 300 27.59 9.63 14.55
C PRO A 300 26.93 8.43 13.87
N ARG A 301 26.93 8.40 12.54
CA ARG A 301 26.37 7.30 11.72
C ARG A 301 27.14 5.99 11.92
N TYR A 302 28.46 6.07 11.90
CA TYR A 302 29.34 4.92 12.12
C TYR A 302 29.20 4.36 13.54
N ALA A 303 29.19 5.24 14.54
CA ALA A 303 29.04 4.84 15.93
C ALA A 303 27.66 4.21 16.21
N ALA A 304 26.58 4.79 15.67
CA ALA A 304 25.24 4.23 15.78
C ALA A 304 25.14 2.82 15.18
N LEU A 305 25.75 2.59 14.01
CA LEU A 305 25.78 1.27 13.39
C LEU A 305 26.57 0.25 14.24
N LEU A 306 27.72 0.63 14.78
CA LEU A 306 28.48 -0.24 15.69
C LEU A 306 27.68 -0.58 16.95
N THR A 307 27.01 0.40 17.56
CA THR A 307 26.14 0.18 18.72
C THR A 307 24.99 -0.77 18.38
N TYR A 308 24.31 -0.56 17.26
CA TYR A 308 23.25 -1.45 16.77
C TYR A 308 23.73 -2.91 16.61
N LEU A 309 24.92 -3.11 16.03
CA LEU A 309 25.48 -4.44 15.80
C LEU A 309 25.84 -5.17 17.11
N LEU A 310 26.19 -4.41 18.15
CA LEU A 310 26.57 -4.95 19.45
C LEU A 310 25.34 -5.24 20.33
N ASP A 311 24.38 -4.32 20.39
CA ASP A 311 23.18 -4.45 21.23
C ASP A 311 22.12 -5.39 20.60
N GLY A 312 22.07 -5.49 19.27
CA GLY A 312 21.11 -6.30 18.52
C GLY A 312 19.65 -5.87 18.71
N ASP A 313 18.71 -6.82 18.56
CA ASP A 313 17.26 -6.61 18.39
C ASP A 313 16.48 -5.95 19.56
N GLN A 314 17.15 -5.28 20.50
CA GLN A 314 16.47 -4.51 21.55
C GLN A 314 16.08 -3.10 21.06
N PRO A 315 14.85 -2.63 21.39
CA PRO A 315 14.37 -1.31 20.97
C PRO A 315 15.13 -0.18 21.68
N ALA A 316 15.40 0.91 20.93
CA ALA A 316 16.13 2.09 21.40
C ALA A 316 15.44 2.89 22.53
N ASP A 317 14.15 2.62 22.81
CA ASP A 317 13.33 3.38 23.76
C ASP A 317 13.47 2.97 25.24
N VAL A 318 14.31 1.99 25.56
CA VAL A 318 14.58 1.66 26.97
C VAL A 318 15.70 2.56 27.48
N ALA A 319 15.33 3.61 28.21
CA ALA A 319 16.26 4.37 29.04
C ALA A 319 16.99 3.40 29.98
N TRP A 320 18.23 3.08 29.63
CA TRP A 320 19.02 2.09 30.35
C TRP A 320 19.51 2.68 31.68
N VAL A 321 18.84 2.32 32.78
CA VAL A 321 19.37 2.51 34.13
C VAL A 321 20.23 1.28 34.46
N PRO A 322 21.54 1.40 34.69
CA PRO A 322 22.33 0.27 35.16
C PRO A 322 21.92 -0.06 36.59
N ALA A 323 21.43 -1.28 36.81
CA ALA A 323 21.69 -1.94 38.08
C ALA A 323 23.20 -2.28 38.10
N PRO A 324 23.93 -1.97 39.18
CA PRO A 324 25.34 -2.29 39.28
C PRO A 324 25.52 -3.81 39.44
N GLY A 325 26.05 -4.46 38.40
CA GLY A 325 26.31 -5.89 38.36
C GLY A 325 25.47 -6.60 37.29
N ASP A 326 26.17 -7.26 36.36
CA ASP A 326 25.65 -8.30 35.46
C ASP A 326 24.76 -7.88 34.30
N ARG A 327 25.43 -7.46 33.21
CA ARG A 327 25.32 -8.13 31.89
C ARG A 327 26.51 -7.70 31.02
N GLU A 328 27.49 -8.60 30.91
CA GLU A 328 28.59 -8.50 29.93
C GLU A 328 27.99 -8.36 28.51
N PRO A 329 28.49 -7.46 27.65
CA PRO A 329 28.10 -7.46 26.24
C PRO A 329 28.34 -8.86 25.66
N ASP A 330 27.38 -9.39 24.92
CA ASP A 330 27.37 -10.76 24.40
C ASP A 330 28.66 -11.02 23.59
N GLY A 331 29.68 -11.59 24.24
CA GLY A 331 31.06 -11.65 23.73
C GLY A 331 31.21 -12.45 22.44
N ARG A 332 30.16 -13.13 21.99
CA ARG A 332 30.06 -13.76 20.68
C ARG A 332 29.88 -12.71 19.57
N ARG A 333 29.01 -11.71 19.74
CA ARG A 333 28.74 -10.69 18.70
C ARG A 333 29.91 -9.75 18.49
N LEU A 334 30.55 -9.31 19.57
CA LEU A 334 31.76 -8.50 19.48
C LEU A 334 32.87 -9.24 18.73
N ARG A 335 33.09 -10.53 19.03
CA ARG A 335 34.07 -11.36 18.30
C ARG A 335 33.79 -11.43 16.80
N VAL A 336 32.52 -11.60 16.43
CA VAL A 336 32.09 -11.67 15.04
C VAL A 336 32.32 -10.33 14.32
N LEU A 337 31.91 -9.21 14.92
CA LEU A 337 32.11 -7.86 14.40
C LEU A 337 33.60 -7.54 14.20
N LEU A 338 34.42 -7.80 15.23
CA LEU A 338 35.87 -7.60 15.16
C LEU A 338 36.51 -8.50 14.10
N GLY A 339 36.01 -9.73 13.92
CA GLY A 339 36.43 -10.63 12.87
C GLY A 339 36.18 -10.07 11.47
N TRP A 340 35.02 -9.46 11.22
CA TRP A 340 34.71 -8.81 9.93
C TRP A 340 35.62 -7.61 9.67
N LEU A 341 35.75 -6.72 10.65
CA LEU A 341 36.61 -5.55 10.54
C LEU A 341 38.07 -5.94 10.30
N ALA A 342 38.56 -7.00 10.96
CA ALA A 342 39.89 -7.54 10.75
C ALA A 342 40.09 -8.17 9.34
N SER A 343 39.02 -8.70 8.74
CA SER A 343 39.08 -9.33 7.41
C SER A 343 39.13 -8.32 6.26
N ASP A 344 38.65 -7.09 6.48
CA ASP A 344 38.64 -6.03 5.47
C ASP A 344 40.01 -5.33 5.40
N THR A 345 40.91 -5.87 4.59
CA THR A 345 42.27 -5.33 4.39
C THR A 345 42.38 -4.31 3.27
N VAL A 346 41.28 -4.01 2.56
CA VAL A 346 41.24 -3.06 1.44
C VAL A 346 41.62 -1.66 1.94
N PRO A 347 42.61 -0.96 1.35
CA PRO A 347 43.01 0.36 1.83
C PRO A 347 41.84 1.35 1.86
N ARG A 348 41.60 2.01 3.00
CA ARG A 348 40.54 3.01 3.17
C ARG A 348 41.11 4.31 3.72
N SER A 349 40.59 5.45 3.26
CA SER A 349 41.06 6.76 3.69
C SER A 349 40.07 7.49 4.59
N PHE A 350 40.59 8.13 5.64
CA PHE A 350 39.85 9.09 6.46
C PHE A 350 39.43 10.37 5.72
N SER A 351 40.00 10.65 4.54
CA SER A 351 39.52 11.70 3.64
C SER A 351 38.26 11.30 2.85
N ARG A 352 37.93 10.00 2.85
CA ARG A 352 36.72 9.42 2.26
C ARG A 352 35.97 8.60 3.31
N PRO A 353 35.48 9.23 4.38
CA PRO A 353 34.87 8.54 5.52
C PRO A 353 33.69 7.63 5.13
N TRP A 354 33.00 7.97 4.04
CA TRP A 354 31.93 7.14 3.47
C TRP A 354 32.41 5.74 3.05
N GLU A 355 33.66 5.56 2.61
CA GLU A 355 34.22 4.25 2.24
C GLU A 355 34.36 3.34 3.47
N ILE A 356 34.71 3.91 4.62
CA ILE A 356 34.83 3.19 5.90
C ILE A 356 33.45 2.77 6.41
N PHE A 357 32.49 3.71 6.39
CA PHE A 357 31.11 3.43 6.77
C PHE A 357 30.45 2.37 5.88
N ARG A 358 30.61 2.47 4.55
CA ARG A 358 30.08 1.49 3.58
C ARG A 358 30.57 0.08 3.86
N ALA A 359 31.84 -0.09 4.21
CA ALA A 359 32.44 -1.39 4.51
C ALA A 359 31.71 -2.11 5.65
N LEU A 360 31.46 -1.38 6.74
CA LEU A 360 30.77 -1.90 7.91
C LEU A 360 29.31 -2.23 7.59
N ALA A 361 28.62 -1.36 6.84
CA ALA A 361 27.24 -1.61 6.41
C ALA A 361 27.13 -2.86 5.52
N GLU A 362 28.03 -3.06 4.57
CA GLU A 362 28.04 -4.26 3.72
C GLU A 362 28.32 -5.54 4.52
N ALA A 363 29.28 -5.50 5.45
CA ALA A 363 29.58 -6.65 6.32
C ALA A 363 28.37 -7.03 7.18
N ALA A 364 27.71 -6.04 7.77
CA ALA A 364 26.48 -6.22 8.53
C ALA A 364 25.33 -6.81 7.71
N ALA A 365 25.15 -6.33 6.47
CA ALA A 365 24.13 -6.84 5.57
C ALA A 365 24.39 -8.31 5.19
N ARG A 366 25.64 -8.70 4.91
CA ARG A 366 26.02 -10.09 4.58
C ARG A 366 25.78 -11.04 5.75
N ASP A 367 26.11 -10.64 6.97
CA ASP A 367 25.81 -11.44 8.15
C ASP A 367 24.31 -11.61 8.36
N LEU A 368 23.55 -10.53 8.26
CA LEU A 368 22.11 -10.59 8.42
C LEU A 368 21.48 -11.52 7.37
N ASP A 369 21.93 -11.47 6.11
CA ASP A 369 21.50 -12.42 5.08
C ASP A 369 21.88 -13.86 5.45
N GLY A 370 23.11 -14.10 5.91
CA GLY A 370 23.56 -15.40 6.38
C GLY A 370 22.71 -15.96 7.53
N ARG A 371 22.38 -15.14 8.53
CA ARG A 371 21.51 -15.52 9.66
C ARG A 371 20.07 -15.74 9.23
N VAL A 372 19.54 -14.94 8.30
CA VAL A 372 18.21 -15.16 7.73
C VAL A 372 18.17 -16.47 6.95
N ALA A 373 19.21 -16.76 6.16
CA ALA A 373 19.35 -18.02 5.44
C ALA A 373 19.48 -19.22 6.39
N ALA A 374 20.12 -19.05 7.54
CA ALA A 374 20.22 -20.06 8.61
C ALA A 374 18.95 -20.17 9.49
N GLY A 375 17.96 -19.29 9.32
CA GLY A 375 16.75 -19.23 10.15
C GLY A 375 16.95 -18.63 11.55
N GLU A 376 18.11 -18.03 11.83
CA GLU A 376 18.43 -17.37 13.10
C GLU A 376 17.86 -15.95 13.21
N ALA A 377 17.46 -15.35 12.08
CA ALA A 377 16.83 -14.04 12.00
C ALA A 377 15.66 -14.03 11.00
N GLY A 378 14.67 -13.17 11.24
CA GLY A 378 13.49 -13.04 10.39
C GLY A 378 13.53 -11.82 9.47
N VAL A 379 12.53 -11.72 8.59
CA VAL A 379 12.31 -10.58 7.67
C VAL A 379 12.19 -9.26 8.43
N GLU A 380 11.65 -9.27 9.65
CA GLU A 380 11.54 -8.07 10.48
C GLU A 380 12.89 -7.52 10.94
N SER A 381 13.88 -8.40 11.13
CA SER A 381 15.27 -7.98 11.41
C SER A 381 15.88 -7.26 10.21
N ILE A 382 15.52 -7.65 8.98
CA ILE A 382 15.91 -6.93 7.75
C ILE A 382 15.29 -5.53 7.73
N ARG A 383 13.99 -5.39 8.00
CA ARG A 383 13.32 -4.08 8.05
C ARG A 383 13.99 -3.15 9.07
N ARG A 384 14.20 -3.65 10.29
CA ARG A 384 14.86 -2.91 11.36
C ARG A 384 16.28 -2.48 10.98
N HIS A 385 17.02 -3.35 10.30
CA HIS A 385 18.36 -3.03 9.81
C HIS A 385 18.33 -1.90 8.78
N LEU A 386 17.43 -1.97 7.79
CA LEU A 386 17.26 -0.91 6.79
C LEU A 386 16.74 0.40 7.39
N ASP A 387 15.94 0.34 8.46
CA ASP A 387 15.48 1.51 9.20
C ASP A 387 16.59 2.15 10.05
N ALA A 388 17.52 1.34 10.58
CA ALA A 388 18.67 1.80 11.37
C ALA A 388 19.80 2.41 10.53
N LEU A 389 19.85 2.12 9.23
CA LEU A 389 20.86 2.63 8.33
C LEU A 389 20.51 4.07 7.86
N PRO A 390 21.44 5.04 7.97
CA PRO A 390 21.28 6.33 7.32
C PRO A 390 21.28 6.17 5.80
N GLY A 391 20.49 6.99 5.09
CA GLY A 391 20.33 6.90 3.64
C GLY A 391 21.68 6.90 2.89
N LEU A 392 21.81 5.96 1.93
CA LEU A 392 22.99 5.57 1.12
C LEU A 392 23.81 4.35 1.60
N ALA A 393 23.22 3.35 2.28
CA ALA A 393 24.00 2.29 2.93
C ALA A 393 23.68 0.82 2.55
N ASP A 394 23.00 0.51 1.44
CA ASP A 394 22.96 -0.86 0.90
C ASP A 394 23.23 -0.90 -0.61
N PRO A 395 24.49 -0.69 -1.05
CA PRO A 395 24.86 -0.73 -2.46
C PRO A 395 24.80 -2.13 -3.07
N ALA A 396 24.68 -3.20 -2.26
CA ALA A 396 24.76 -4.57 -2.75
C ALA A 396 23.38 -5.18 -3.01
N GLY A 397 22.31 -4.59 -2.46
CA GLY A 397 20.95 -5.11 -2.64
C GLY A 397 20.82 -6.55 -2.21
N ILE A 398 21.56 -6.94 -1.16
CA ILE A 398 21.59 -8.33 -0.66
C ILE A 398 20.30 -8.61 0.10
N LEU A 399 19.81 -7.63 0.85
CA LEU A 399 18.67 -7.78 1.74
C LEU A 399 17.32 -7.58 1.05
N VAL A 400 17.25 -6.71 0.03
CA VAL A 400 16.00 -6.41 -0.69
C VAL A 400 15.38 -7.65 -1.36
N PRO A 401 16.15 -8.54 -2.04
CA PRO A 401 15.63 -9.79 -2.58
C PRO A 401 14.96 -10.71 -1.54
N ARG A 402 15.42 -10.68 -0.28
CA ARG A 402 14.80 -11.44 0.83
C ARG A 402 13.49 -10.82 1.32
N LEU A 403 13.30 -9.52 1.10
CA LEU A 403 12.04 -8.84 1.39
C LEU A 403 10.96 -9.17 0.37
N ILE A 404 11.34 -9.42 -0.90
CA ILE A 404 10.40 -9.61 -2.03
C ILE A 404 9.26 -10.57 -1.64
N PRO A 405 9.49 -11.83 -1.21
CA PRO A 405 8.41 -12.77 -0.90
C PRO A 405 7.43 -12.33 0.20
N HIS A 406 7.83 -11.36 1.03
CA HIS A 406 7.10 -10.90 2.21
C HIS A 406 6.84 -9.38 2.19
N ALA A 407 6.85 -8.80 0.99
CA ALA A 407 6.79 -7.36 0.76
C ALA A 407 5.53 -6.72 1.34
N ARG A 408 5.71 -5.55 1.97
CA ARG A 408 4.64 -4.64 2.38
C ARG A 408 4.77 -3.30 1.63
N PRO A 409 3.69 -2.52 1.43
CA PRO A 409 3.77 -1.22 0.77
C PRO A 409 4.81 -0.27 1.42
N ALA A 410 4.90 -0.29 2.76
CA ALA A 410 5.89 0.47 3.51
C ALA A 410 7.35 0.07 3.24
N ASP A 411 7.62 -1.08 2.61
CA ASP A 411 8.97 -1.50 2.24
C ASP A 411 9.49 -0.70 1.02
N LEU A 412 8.60 -0.15 0.18
CA LEU A 412 9.00 0.76 -0.90
C LEU A 412 9.64 2.03 -0.36
N ALA A 413 9.04 2.66 0.67
CA ALA A 413 9.63 3.83 1.31
C ALA A 413 11.00 3.52 1.94
N ARG A 414 11.15 2.33 2.55
CA ARG A 414 12.43 1.87 3.10
C ARG A 414 13.49 1.74 2.01
N VAL A 415 13.16 1.10 0.89
CA VAL A 415 14.10 0.90 -0.22
C VAL A 415 14.38 2.22 -0.95
N ALA A 416 13.40 3.11 -1.07
CA ALA A 416 13.55 4.42 -1.69
C ALA A 416 14.62 5.27 -0.99
N ARG A 417 14.70 5.22 0.35
CA ARG A 417 15.77 5.89 1.14
C ARG A 417 17.18 5.39 0.82
N HIS A 418 17.29 4.20 0.25
CA HIS A 418 18.54 3.51 -0.06
C HIS A 418 18.75 3.28 -1.56
N TRP A 419 17.99 3.97 -2.41
CA TRP A 419 17.98 3.72 -3.84
C TRP A 419 19.37 3.82 -4.49
N THR A 420 19.74 2.80 -5.26
CA THR A 420 20.91 2.77 -6.14
C THR A 420 20.57 2.03 -7.45
N PRO A 421 21.30 2.23 -8.56
CA PRO A 421 21.04 1.51 -9.81
C PRO A 421 21.11 -0.03 -9.66
N ALA A 422 21.90 -0.55 -8.72
CA ALA A 422 21.98 -1.98 -8.41
C ALA A 422 20.66 -2.55 -7.88
N LEU A 423 19.82 -1.72 -7.25
CA LEU A 423 18.51 -2.09 -6.73
C LEU A 423 17.39 -2.08 -7.77
N ALA A 424 17.67 -1.68 -9.02
CA ALA A 424 16.63 -1.52 -10.03
C ALA A 424 15.83 -2.79 -10.28
N ARG A 425 16.50 -3.94 -10.42
CA ARG A 425 15.81 -5.22 -10.63
C ARG A 425 15.02 -5.68 -9.38
N PRO A 426 15.61 -5.75 -8.17
CA PRO A 426 14.86 -6.09 -6.97
C PRO A 426 13.68 -5.17 -6.67
N VAL A 427 13.79 -3.86 -6.94
CA VAL A 427 12.69 -2.91 -6.76
C VAL A 427 11.59 -3.11 -7.79
N ALA A 428 11.94 -3.40 -9.05
CA ALA A 428 10.94 -3.75 -10.05
C ALA A 428 10.17 -5.02 -9.66
N ASP A 429 10.88 -6.05 -9.18
CA ASP A 429 10.27 -7.30 -8.71
C ASP A 429 9.42 -7.07 -7.44
N LEU A 430 9.91 -6.25 -6.50
CA LEU A 430 9.17 -5.84 -5.31
C LEU A 430 7.88 -5.08 -5.68
N ALA A 431 7.97 -4.15 -6.61
CA ALA A 431 6.82 -3.40 -7.11
C ALA A 431 5.81 -4.33 -7.77
N VAL A 432 6.25 -5.22 -8.65
CA VAL A 432 5.38 -6.24 -9.28
C VAL A 432 4.69 -7.07 -8.22
N GLN A 433 5.40 -7.56 -7.21
CA GLN A 433 4.80 -8.37 -6.14
C GLN A 433 3.81 -7.56 -5.28
N LEU A 434 4.13 -6.32 -4.92
CA LEU A 434 3.20 -5.45 -4.21
C LEU A 434 1.95 -5.14 -5.03
N CYS A 435 2.08 -5.07 -6.36
CA CYS A 435 0.94 -4.93 -7.25
C CYS A 435 0.09 -6.21 -7.30
N VAL A 436 0.73 -7.39 -7.34
CA VAL A 436 0.04 -8.69 -7.22
C VAL A 436 -0.71 -8.79 -5.89
N ALA A 437 -0.10 -8.34 -4.79
CA ALA A 437 -0.63 -8.51 -3.44
C ALA A 437 -1.60 -7.40 -2.98
N GLY A 438 -1.50 -6.19 -3.55
CA GLY A 438 -2.11 -4.95 -3.03
C GLY A 438 -3.25 -4.36 -3.85
N GLY A 439 -3.87 -5.12 -4.77
CA GLY A 439 -5.05 -4.65 -5.51
C GLY A 439 -4.78 -3.63 -6.62
N ARG A 440 -3.50 -3.41 -6.99
CA ARG A 440 -3.07 -2.69 -8.19
C ARG A 440 -3.55 -1.22 -8.31
N GLU A 441 -3.80 -0.52 -7.20
CA GLU A 441 -4.14 0.92 -7.20
C GLU A 441 -2.91 1.80 -6.87
N TYR A 442 -2.65 2.81 -7.70
CA TYR A 442 -1.53 3.74 -7.49
C TYR A 442 -1.65 4.54 -6.19
N GLY A 443 -2.86 4.90 -5.78
CA GLY A 443 -3.11 5.66 -4.54
C GLY A 443 -2.63 4.95 -3.27
N HIS A 444 -2.48 3.63 -3.29
CA HIS A 444 -1.90 2.85 -2.19
C HIS A 444 -0.37 2.87 -2.17
N LEU A 445 0.28 3.13 -3.32
CA LEU A 445 1.74 3.21 -3.43
C LEU A 445 2.24 4.66 -3.31
N ALA A 446 1.47 5.64 -3.77
CA ALA A 446 1.86 7.06 -3.83
C ALA A 446 2.37 7.63 -2.48
N PRO A 447 1.73 7.37 -1.32
CA PRO A 447 2.26 7.85 -0.03
C PRO A 447 3.63 7.27 0.31
N HIS A 448 3.93 6.06 -0.17
CA HIS A 448 5.19 5.36 0.09
C HIS A 448 6.29 5.72 -0.92
N LEU A 449 5.93 6.38 -2.03
CA LEU A 449 6.85 6.85 -3.07
C LEU A 449 7.10 8.36 -3.00
N GLN A 450 6.50 9.05 -2.03
CA GLN A 450 6.70 10.47 -1.82
C GLN A 450 8.19 10.75 -1.52
N GLY A 451 8.86 11.48 -2.41
CA GLY A 451 10.29 11.77 -2.32
C GLY A 451 11.21 10.69 -2.91
N ALA A 452 10.68 9.65 -3.55
CA ALA A 452 11.48 8.64 -4.24
C ALA A 452 12.20 9.23 -5.48
N PRO A 453 13.43 8.78 -5.80
CA PRO A 453 14.13 9.22 -7.00
C PRO A 453 13.42 8.79 -8.29
N ALA A 454 13.40 9.65 -9.32
CA ALA A 454 12.74 9.36 -10.60
C ALA A 454 13.24 8.05 -11.27
N ALA A 455 14.51 7.68 -11.06
CA ALA A 455 15.07 6.43 -11.57
C ALA A 455 14.44 5.18 -10.95
N MET A 456 13.98 5.28 -9.70
CA MET A 456 13.23 4.22 -9.04
C MET A 456 11.87 4.04 -9.70
N SER A 457 11.14 5.14 -9.92
CA SER A 457 9.84 5.13 -10.61
C SER A 457 9.95 4.56 -12.03
N ALA A 458 11.01 4.90 -12.77
CA ALA A 458 11.25 4.34 -14.10
C ALA A 458 11.48 2.81 -14.06
N ALA A 459 12.24 2.30 -13.09
CA ALA A 459 12.44 0.86 -12.90
C ALA A 459 11.13 0.13 -12.54
N MET A 460 10.29 0.75 -11.69
CA MET A 460 8.97 0.22 -11.34
C MET A 460 8.06 0.12 -12.56
N VAL A 461 7.95 1.18 -13.36
CA VAL A 461 7.16 1.20 -14.59
C VAL A 461 7.64 0.14 -15.58
N SER A 462 8.96 -0.01 -15.74
CA SER A 462 9.51 -1.07 -16.58
C SER A 462 9.12 -2.47 -16.11
N GLY A 463 9.02 -2.71 -14.80
CA GLY A 463 8.53 -3.96 -14.23
C GLY A 463 7.05 -4.19 -14.51
N LEU A 464 6.22 -3.16 -14.36
CA LEU A 464 4.78 -3.22 -14.61
C LEU A 464 4.44 -3.51 -16.08
N LEU A 465 5.23 -2.97 -17.01
CA LEU A 465 5.10 -3.18 -18.45
C LEU A 465 5.79 -4.48 -18.94
N THR A 466 6.23 -5.35 -18.03
CA THR A 466 6.76 -6.66 -18.38
C THR A 466 5.66 -7.71 -18.24
N PRO A 467 5.43 -8.59 -19.25
CA PRO A 467 4.48 -9.69 -19.12
C PRO A 467 4.80 -10.57 -17.90
N TRP A 468 3.77 -10.96 -17.16
CA TRP A 468 3.94 -11.78 -15.95
C TRP A 468 4.15 -13.26 -16.32
N PRO A 469 4.75 -14.07 -15.44
CA PRO A 469 4.99 -15.49 -15.74
C PRO A 469 3.71 -16.25 -16.07
N GLY A 470 3.57 -16.67 -17.33
CA GLY A 470 2.39 -17.39 -17.83
C GLY A 470 1.40 -16.53 -18.62
N ASP A 471 1.58 -15.21 -18.65
CA ASP A 471 0.75 -14.28 -19.41
C ASP A 471 1.49 -13.76 -20.65
N THR A 472 0.75 -13.54 -21.74
CA THR A 472 1.28 -12.97 -22.99
C THR A 472 1.33 -11.44 -22.99
N SER A 473 0.62 -10.78 -22.07
CA SER A 473 0.53 -9.34 -21.90
C SER A 473 0.52 -8.97 -20.42
N PRO A 474 0.97 -7.77 -20.01
CA PRO A 474 0.75 -7.28 -18.66
C PRO A 474 -0.75 -7.22 -18.32
N PRO A 475 -1.14 -7.41 -17.04
CA PRO A 475 -2.53 -7.24 -16.62
C PRO A 475 -3.02 -5.80 -16.81
N ALA A 476 -4.31 -5.61 -17.07
CA ALA A 476 -4.93 -4.30 -17.28
C ALA A 476 -4.61 -3.30 -16.14
N ASP A 477 -4.76 -3.71 -14.88
CA ASP A 477 -4.51 -2.78 -13.78
C ASP A 477 -3.01 -2.47 -13.58
N ALA A 478 -2.11 -3.34 -14.05
CA ALA A 478 -0.67 -3.02 -14.09
C ALA A 478 -0.37 -1.94 -15.13
N ILE A 479 -1.08 -1.95 -16.26
CA ILE A 479 -1.02 -0.90 -17.29
C ILE A 479 -1.60 0.41 -16.75
N THR A 480 -2.74 0.35 -16.04
CA THR A 480 -3.34 1.51 -15.36
C THR A 480 -2.35 2.15 -14.39
N LEU A 481 -1.76 1.34 -13.52
CA LEU A 481 -0.76 1.78 -12.57
C LEU A 481 0.49 2.37 -13.25
N ALA A 482 1.00 1.72 -14.30
CA ALA A 482 2.13 2.23 -15.07
C ALA A 482 1.81 3.60 -15.69
N THR A 483 0.60 3.76 -16.22
CA THR A 483 0.12 5.00 -16.83
C THR A 483 0.03 6.14 -15.80
N ASP A 484 -0.43 5.84 -14.58
CA ASP A 484 -0.46 6.81 -13.48
C ASP A 484 0.94 7.24 -13.02
N ILE A 485 1.88 6.29 -12.89
CA ILE A 485 3.27 6.60 -12.52
C ILE A 485 3.97 7.41 -13.61
N ILE A 486 3.78 7.05 -14.88
CA ILE A 486 4.26 7.83 -16.04
C ILE A 486 3.70 9.26 -15.93
N ARG A 487 2.39 9.43 -15.72
CA ARG A 487 1.80 10.76 -15.57
C ARG A 487 2.41 11.58 -14.43
N GLU A 488 2.62 10.99 -13.26
CA GLU A 488 3.10 11.72 -12.08
C GLU A 488 4.60 11.95 -12.03
N HIS A 489 5.38 11.02 -12.60
CA HIS A 489 6.83 10.99 -12.45
C HIS A 489 7.62 10.92 -13.76
N GLY A 490 6.97 10.53 -14.87
CA GLY A 490 7.61 10.21 -16.15
C GLY A 490 6.86 10.76 -17.37
N GLY A 491 7.11 12.03 -17.71
CA GLY A 491 6.46 12.70 -18.82
C GLY A 491 7.05 14.10 -19.04
N PRO A 492 6.47 14.94 -19.92
CA PRO A 492 7.10 16.11 -20.57
C PRO A 492 7.71 17.17 -19.63
N ALA A 493 7.31 17.18 -18.35
CA ALA A 493 7.85 18.05 -17.33
C ALA A 493 9.12 17.50 -16.61
N GLY A 494 9.55 16.26 -16.89
CA GLY A 494 10.61 15.55 -16.15
C GLY A 494 11.70 14.93 -17.03
N GLN A 495 12.76 15.72 -17.31
CA GLN A 495 14.17 15.31 -17.55
C GLN A 495 14.42 13.94 -18.23
N GLY A 496 14.54 13.97 -19.57
CA GLY A 496 14.39 12.83 -20.48
C GLY A 496 15.45 11.72 -20.58
N GLU A 497 16.52 11.68 -19.77
CA GLU A 497 17.48 10.55 -19.82
C GLU A 497 17.05 9.35 -18.97
N VAL A 498 16.52 9.60 -17.76
CA VAL A 498 16.18 8.53 -16.80
C VAL A 498 15.01 7.67 -17.26
N TRP A 499 14.07 8.28 -18.01
CA TRP A 499 12.87 7.63 -18.54
C TRP A 499 13.05 7.08 -19.96
N ALA A 500 14.20 7.29 -20.60
CA ALA A 500 14.48 6.80 -21.95
C ALA A 500 14.29 5.27 -22.09
N PRO A 501 14.69 4.41 -21.13
CA PRO A 501 14.46 2.97 -21.24
C PRO A 501 12.97 2.59 -21.27
N VAL A 502 12.12 3.30 -20.52
CA VAL A 502 10.67 3.06 -20.52
C VAL A 502 10.06 3.50 -21.85
N ARG A 503 10.44 4.70 -22.33
CA ARG A 503 10.02 5.22 -23.64
C ARG A 503 10.39 4.27 -24.77
N ASP A 504 11.66 3.86 -24.81
CA ASP A 504 12.20 3.05 -25.90
C ASP A 504 11.59 1.64 -25.90
N ARG A 505 11.24 1.11 -24.71
CA ARG A 505 10.48 -0.14 -24.59
C ARG A 505 9.08 -0.02 -25.15
N LEU A 506 8.33 1.01 -24.74
CA LEU A 506 6.98 1.26 -25.28
C LEU A 506 7.03 1.47 -26.79
N ALA A 507 8.02 2.22 -27.29
CA ALA A 507 8.20 2.45 -28.72
C ALA A 507 8.56 1.20 -29.55
N LEU A 508 8.94 0.09 -28.91
CA LEU A 508 9.14 -1.21 -29.55
C LEU A 508 7.90 -2.12 -29.47
N ASP A 509 6.90 -1.74 -28.67
CA ASP A 509 5.68 -2.49 -28.40
C ASP A 509 4.43 -1.65 -28.77
N PRO A 510 3.92 -1.78 -30.01
CA PRO A 510 2.72 -1.07 -30.44
C PRO A 510 1.47 -1.40 -29.62
N VAL A 511 1.35 -2.64 -29.12
CA VAL A 511 0.22 -3.07 -28.29
C VAL A 511 0.28 -2.37 -26.93
N GLY A 512 1.43 -2.43 -26.25
CA GLY A 512 1.67 -1.74 -24.99
C GLY A 512 1.54 -0.22 -25.11
N THR A 513 1.99 0.35 -26.23
CA THR A 513 1.81 1.78 -26.55
C THR A 513 0.33 2.16 -26.60
N LEU A 514 -0.48 1.41 -27.36
CA LEU A 514 -1.92 1.68 -27.47
C LEU A 514 -2.64 1.46 -26.14
N GLN A 515 -2.26 0.43 -25.37
CA GLN A 515 -2.82 0.19 -24.04
C GLN A 515 -2.61 1.37 -23.10
N VAL A 516 -1.40 1.95 -23.06
CA VAL A 516 -1.10 3.15 -22.26
C VAL A 516 -1.90 4.37 -22.75
N LEU A 517 -2.01 4.58 -24.07
CA LEU A 517 -2.74 5.73 -24.63
C LEU A 517 -4.25 5.65 -24.41
N VAL A 518 -4.85 4.47 -24.63
CA VAL A 518 -6.28 4.22 -24.38
C VAL A 518 -6.58 4.45 -22.90
N GLN A 519 -5.76 3.88 -22.00
CA GLN A 519 -5.94 4.04 -20.57
C GLN A 519 -5.76 5.50 -20.11
N TYR A 520 -4.79 6.22 -20.69
CA TYR A 520 -4.59 7.64 -20.39
C TYR A 520 -5.80 8.47 -20.81
N PHE A 521 -6.35 8.21 -22.00
CA PHE A 521 -7.55 8.89 -22.48
C PHE A 521 -8.78 8.56 -21.63
N ASP A 522 -9.01 7.29 -21.30
CA ASP A 522 -10.17 6.86 -20.52
C ASP A 522 -10.17 7.45 -19.10
N THR A 523 -8.99 7.70 -18.51
CA THR A 523 -8.87 8.28 -17.16
C THR A 523 -8.90 9.82 -17.11
N ARG A 524 -8.42 10.52 -18.15
CA ARG A 524 -8.18 11.98 -18.10
C ARG A 524 -8.77 12.76 -19.27
N GLY A 525 -9.19 12.10 -20.36
CA GLY A 525 -9.51 12.73 -21.63
C GLY A 525 -8.25 13.19 -22.37
N THR A 526 -8.22 14.45 -22.81
CA THR A 526 -7.15 15.00 -23.67
C THR A 526 -6.02 15.79 -22.98
N PRO A 527 -6.14 16.36 -21.76
CA PRO A 527 -5.04 17.10 -21.14
C PRO A 527 -3.78 16.24 -20.97
N GLY A 528 -2.63 16.70 -21.50
CA GLY A 528 -1.34 15.99 -21.42
C GLY A 528 -1.15 14.84 -22.42
N LEU A 529 -2.20 14.42 -23.13
CA LEU A 529 -2.14 13.30 -24.08
C LEU A 529 -1.26 13.62 -25.29
N LEU A 530 -1.32 14.84 -25.84
CA LEU A 530 -0.44 15.25 -26.94
C LEU A 530 1.03 15.17 -26.53
N GLU A 531 1.33 15.62 -25.31
CA GLU A 531 2.70 15.65 -24.82
C GLU A 531 3.24 14.23 -24.57
N LEU A 532 2.39 13.31 -24.10
CA LEU A 532 2.71 11.88 -24.00
C LEU A 532 2.97 11.26 -25.38
N VAL A 533 2.12 11.56 -26.36
CA VAL A 533 2.27 11.06 -27.74
C VAL A 533 3.56 11.59 -28.38
N GLU A 534 3.90 12.87 -28.20
CA GLU A 534 5.16 13.45 -28.67
C GLU A 534 6.38 12.85 -27.95
N TRP A 535 6.27 12.61 -26.63
CA TRP A 535 7.32 11.94 -25.87
C TRP A 535 7.59 10.50 -26.37
N LEU A 536 6.53 9.74 -26.70
CA LEU A 536 6.66 8.40 -27.30
C LEU A 536 7.22 8.47 -28.73
N ALA A 537 6.76 9.42 -29.53
CA ALA A 537 7.22 9.61 -30.91
C ALA A 537 8.70 10.01 -30.98
N ALA A 538 9.22 10.71 -29.97
CA ALA A 538 10.64 11.10 -29.89
C ALA A 538 11.62 9.91 -29.86
N ALA A 539 11.15 8.68 -29.60
CA ALA A 539 11.97 7.48 -29.72
C ALA A 539 12.30 7.09 -31.17
N GLY A 540 11.58 7.61 -32.17
CA GLY A 540 11.84 7.41 -33.59
C GLY A 540 11.76 5.94 -34.04
N ARG A 541 10.80 5.17 -33.53
CA ARG A 541 10.63 3.74 -33.84
C ARG A 541 9.48 3.53 -34.85
N PRO A 542 9.73 2.96 -36.04
CA PRO A 542 8.71 2.79 -37.09
C PRO A 542 7.42 2.05 -36.67
N PRO A 543 7.46 0.97 -35.86
CA PRO A 543 6.26 0.22 -35.47
C PRO A 543 5.28 1.05 -34.64
N SER A 544 5.79 1.82 -33.69
CA SER A 544 4.95 2.68 -32.85
C SER A 544 4.59 3.99 -33.53
N GLU A 545 5.43 4.53 -34.42
CA GLU A 545 5.09 5.73 -35.22
C GLU A 545 3.81 5.53 -36.05
N ALA A 546 3.60 4.35 -36.63
CA ALA A 546 2.41 4.04 -37.42
C ALA A 546 1.12 4.10 -36.57
N VAL A 547 1.15 3.60 -35.32
CA VAL A 547 -0.02 3.63 -34.43
C VAL A 547 -0.18 4.97 -33.68
N LEU A 548 0.88 5.75 -33.53
CA LEU A 548 0.86 7.08 -32.90
C LEU A 548 0.36 8.18 -33.86
N ARG A 549 0.56 8.01 -35.17
CA ARG A 549 0.21 9.03 -36.17
C ARG A 549 -1.25 9.47 -36.13
N PRO A 550 -2.28 8.59 -36.05
CA PRO A 550 -3.67 9.02 -35.89
C PRO A 550 -3.91 9.91 -34.67
N PHE A 551 -3.30 9.58 -33.53
CA PHE A 551 -3.42 10.37 -32.30
C PHE A 551 -2.75 11.74 -32.46
N ARG A 552 -1.57 11.82 -33.08
CA ARG A 552 -0.88 13.09 -33.37
C ARG A 552 -1.73 13.99 -34.26
N VAL A 553 -2.27 13.45 -35.35
CA VAL A 553 -3.09 14.22 -36.30
C VAL A 553 -4.32 14.81 -35.60
N LEU A 554 -5.05 14.01 -34.80
CA LEU A 554 -6.25 14.47 -34.09
C LEU A 554 -5.96 15.43 -32.93
N LEU A 555 -4.79 15.35 -32.29
CA LEU A 555 -4.41 16.19 -31.15
C LEU A 555 -3.72 17.49 -31.55
N ALA A 556 -3.01 17.54 -32.69
CA ALA A 556 -2.15 18.65 -33.08
C ALA A 556 -2.87 19.89 -33.63
N GLY A 557 -4.17 19.83 -33.93
CA GLY A 557 -4.94 21.07 -34.14
C GLY A 557 -4.80 21.78 -35.52
N GLN A 558 -3.97 21.29 -36.45
CA GLN A 558 -3.63 21.95 -37.73
C GLN A 558 -4.62 21.78 -38.92
N GLY A 559 -5.68 20.95 -38.85
CA GLY A 559 -6.80 20.93 -39.81
C GLY A 559 -6.51 20.61 -41.29
N GLN A 560 -5.27 20.31 -41.68
CA GLN A 560 -4.90 20.00 -43.08
C GLN A 560 -4.52 18.54 -43.33
N GLU A 561 -4.16 17.78 -42.30
CA GLU A 561 -3.80 16.36 -42.43
C GLU A 561 -5.00 15.49 -42.01
N ALA A 562 -5.45 14.60 -42.90
CA ALA A 562 -6.52 13.64 -42.62
C ALA A 562 -5.92 12.30 -42.19
N VAL A 563 -6.61 11.59 -41.30
CA VAL A 563 -6.26 10.21 -40.95
C VAL A 563 -6.64 9.32 -42.13
N GLY A 564 -5.72 8.51 -42.64
CA GLY A 564 -5.96 7.61 -43.76
C GLY A 564 -6.35 6.20 -43.33
N TYR A 565 -6.92 5.42 -44.25
CA TYR A 565 -7.18 3.99 -44.05
C TYR A 565 -5.92 3.20 -43.59
N PRO A 566 -4.71 3.41 -44.15
CA PRO A 566 -3.51 2.72 -43.67
C PRO A 566 -3.19 2.97 -42.21
N ASP A 567 -3.50 4.17 -41.69
CA ASP A 567 -3.23 4.53 -40.30
C ASP A 567 -4.22 3.81 -39.36
N LEU A 568 -5.51 3.73 -39.73
CA LEU A 568 -6.50 2.95 -38.98
C LEU A 568 -6.29 1.44 -39.09
N ALA A 569 -5.84 0.95 -40.25
CA ALA A 569 -5.48 -0.45 -40.43
C ALA A 569 -4.28 -0.84 -39.54
N ALA A 570 -3.28 0.04 -39.40
CA ALA A 570 -2.14 -0.18 -38.51
C ALA A 570 -2.55 -0.27 -37.03
N VAL A 571 -3.50 0.57 -36.59
CA VAL A 571 -4.07 0.52 -35.23
C VAL A 571 -4.96 -0.71 -35.06
N GLY A 572 -5.86 -0.97 -36.00
CA GLY A 572 -6.81 -2.08 -35.95
C GLY A 572 -6.17 -3.47 -36.00
N ALA A 573 -4.99 -3.59 -36.64
CA ALA A 573 -4.24 -4.85 -36.69
C ALA A 573 -3.62 -5.28 -35.35
N GLN A 574 -3.62 -4.42 -34.33
CA GLN A 574 -3.03 -4.73 -33.03
C GLN A 574 -3.94 -5.67 -32.23
N ALA A 575 -3.52 -6.93 -32.11
CA ALA A 575 -4.29 -7.99 -31.44
C ALA A 575 -4.66 -7.60 -29.99
N GLY A 576 -5.94 -7.77 -29.64
CA GLY A 576 -6.46 -7.56 -28.29
C GLY A 576 -6.77 -6.11 -27.91
N ILE A 577 -6.24 -5.09 -28.60
CA ILE A 577 -6.47 -3.66 -28.26
C ILE A 577 -6.93 -2.81 -29.45
N GLY A 578 -6.69 -3.23 -30.69
CA GLY A 578 -6.86 -2.40 -31.89
C GLY A 578 -8.26 -1.79 -32.04
N GLU A 579 -9.31 -2.57 -31.79
CA GLU A 579 -10.69 -2.07 -31.86
C GLU A 579 -10.99 -1.02 -30.78
N ARG A 580 -10.56 -1.25 -29.53
CA ARG A 580 -10.72 -0.28 -28.45
C ARG A 580 -9.94 1.00 -28.73
N ALA A 581 -8.74 0.88 -29.31
CA ALA A 581 -7.95 2.04 -29.73
C ALA A 581 -8.62 2.85 -30.86
N LEU A 582 -9.27 2.19 -31.83
CA LEU A 582 -10.05 2.86 -32.87
C LEU A 582 -11.28 3.57 -32.29
N GLN A 583 -11.95 2.96 -31.32
CA GLN A 583 -13.03 3.58 -30.55
C GLN A 583 -12.55 4.82 -29.79
N THR A 584 -11.37 4.77 -29.16
CA THR A 584 -10.73 5.93 -28.52
C THR A 584 -10.43 7.03 -29.53
N LEU A 585 -9.91 6.71 -30.72
CA LEU A 585 -9.68 7.69 -31.79
C LEU A 585 -10.98 8.36 -32.26
N ALA A 586 -12.07 7.59 -32.38
CA ALA A 586 -13.38 8.13 -32.72
C ALA A 586 -13.92 9.07 -31.63
N ARG A 587 -13.83 8.68 -30.35
CA ARG A 587 -14.19 9.55 -29.22
C ARG A 587 -13.33 10.81 -29.17
N LEU A 588 -12.03 10.68 -29.43
CA LEU A 588 -11.10 11.81 -29.48
C LEU A 588 -11.45 12.78 -30.62
N ALA A 589 -11.75 12.27 -31.82
CA ALA A 589 -12.18 13.08 -32.95
C ALA A 589 -13.53 13.77 -32.69
N ALA A 590 -14.48 13.08 -32.04
CA ALA A 590 -15.74 13.66 -31.61
C ALA A 590 -15.52 14.81 -30.62
N TRP A 591 -14.70 14.56 -29.58
CA TRP A 591 -14.40 15.51 -28.51
C TRP A 591 -13.71 16.79 -29.02
N GLN A 592 -12.77 16.66 -29.96
CA GLN A 592 -12.09 17.82 -30.58
C GLN A 592 -12.95 18.54 -31.63
N GLY A 593 -14.05 17.94 -32.10
CA GLY A 593 -14.87 18.46 -33.20
C GLY A 593 -14.31 18.16 -34.60
N TRP A 594 -13.50 17.13 -34.72
CA TRP A 594 -12.65 16.79 -35.87
C TRP A 594 -13.15 15.57 -36.66
N ALA A 595 -14.43 15.24 -36.53
CA ALA A 595 -15.04 14.09 -37.20
C ALA A 595 -14.75 14.03 -38.71
N ALA A 596 -14.68 15.19 -39.40
CA ALA A 596 -14.37 15.24 -40.83
C ALA A 596 -12.96 14.71 -41.19
N ALA A 597 -12.00 14.73 -40.26
CA ALA A 597 -10.64 14.24 -40.48
C ALA A 597 -10.50 12.71 -40.29
N LEU A 598 -11.49 12.05 -39.65
CA LEU A 598 -11.46 10.63 -39.32
C LEU A 598 -12.52 9.81 -40.09
N VAL A 599 -13.72 10.36 -40.28
CA VAL A 599 -14.89 9.64 -40.81
C VAL A 599 -14.62 8.92 -42.13
N PRO A 600 -13.95 9.50 -43.15
CA PRO A 600 -13.67 8.79 -44.40
C PRO A 600 -12.85 7.50 -44.20
N ALA A 601 -11.78 7.57 -43.39
CA ALA A 601 -10.96 6.40 -43.11
C ALA A 601 -11.68 5.38 -42.22
N LEU A 602 -12.48 5.85 -41.26
CA LEU A 602 -13.28 4.97 -40.40
C LEU A 602 -14.34 4.23 -41.22
N GLU A 603 -14.97 4.89 -42.19
CA GLU A 603 -15.93 4.28 -43.11
C GLU A 603 -15.28 3.16 -43.94
N ASP A 604 -14.09 3.42 -44.50
CA ASP A 604 -13.34 2.42 -45.26
C ASP A 604 -12.89 1.23 -44.38
N TRP A 605 -12.50 1.50 -43.14
CA TRP A 605 -12.16 0.44 -42.17
C TRP A 605 -13.37 -0.40 -41.77
N LEU A 606 -14.49 0.22 -41.39
CA LEU A 606 -15.72 -0.47 -41.02
C LEU A 606 -16.26 -1.32 -42.18
N ARG A 607 -16.15 -0.82 -43.41
CA ARG A 607 -16.52 -1.57 -44.63
C ARG A 607 -15.64 -2.80 -44.80
N ALA A 608 -14.32 -2.65 -44.69
CA ALA A 608 -13.38 -3.77 -44.80
C ALA A 608 -13.60 -4.84 -43.70
N GLU A 609 -14.01 -4.45 -42.51
CA GLU A 609 -14.37 -5.37 -41.42
C GLU A 609 -15.72 -6.08 -41.68
N ALA A 610 -16.73 -5.34 -42.11
CA ALA A 610 -18.05 -5.89 -42.43
C ALA A 610 -18.01 -6.89 -43.59
N ASP A 611 -17.12 -6.67 -44.57
CA ASP A 611 -16.89 -7.57 -45.70
C ASP A 611 -16.20 -8.89 -45.26
N GLN A 612 -15.42 -8.87 -44.18
CA GLN A 612 -14.79 -10.07 -43.62
C GLN A 612 -15.78 -10.88 -42.77
N ALA A 613 -16.53 -10.22 -41.89
CA ALA A 613 -17.54 -10.84 -41.06
C ALA A 613 -18.60 -9.83 -40.60
N PRO A 614 -19.90 -10.20 -40.55
CA PRO A 614 -20.93 -9.33 -40.02
C PRO A 614 -20.66 -8.99 -38.55
N PHE A 615 -20.87 -7.73 -38.17
CA PHE A 615 -20.70 -7.27 -36.80
C PHE A 615 -21.66 -8.03 -35.86
N SER A 616 -21.10 -8.59 -34.79
CA SER A 616 -21.90 -9.23 -33.74
C SER A 616 -22.78 -8.21 -33.02
N THR A 617 -23.84 -8.65 -32.34
CA THR A 617 -24.70 -7.74 -31.56
C THR A 617 -23.94 -6.98 -30.48
N ALA A 618 -22.96 -7.60 -29.83
CA ALA A 618 -22.09 -6.95 -28.85
C ALA A 618 -21.20 -5.88 -29.50
N ARG A 619 -20.56 -6.21 -30.63
CA ARG A 619 -19.71 -5.28 -31.39
C ARG A 619 -20.52 -4.08 -31.91
N ARG A 620 -21.75 -4.30 -32.38
CA ARG A 620 -22.66 -3.20 -32.77
C ARG A 620 -22.96 -2.26 -31.62
N ARG A 621 -23.34 -2.80 -30.46
CA ARG A 621 -23.69 -2.02 -29.27
C ARG A 621 -22.54 -1.15 -28.78
N SER A 622 -21.30 -1.64 -28.83
CA SER A 622 -20.14 -0.84 -28.40
C SER A 622 -19.82 0.32 -29.37
N TRP A 623 -20.10 0.16 -30.66
CA TRP A 623 -19.87 1.21 -31.66
C TRP A 623 -20.99 2.25 -31.77
N THR A 624 -22.27 1.88 -31.58
CA THR A 624 -23.43 2.78 -31.69
C THR A 624 -23.28 4.12 -30.96
N PRO A 625 -22.97 4.17 -29.64
CA PRO A 625 -22.88 5.44 -28.92
C PRO A 625 -21.70 6.30 -29.41
N ILE A 626 -20.61 5.65 -29.83
CA ILE A 626 -19.41 6.33 -30.35
C ILE A 626 -19.70 7.00 -31.69
N LEU A 627 -20.48 6.33 -32.55
CA LEU A 627 -20.91 6.90 -33.83
C LEU A 627 -21.90 8.06 -33.63
N ASP A 628 -22.76 7.97 -32.61
CA ASP A 628 -23.67 9.06 -32.22
C ASP A 628 -22.88 10.32 -31.78
N ASP A 629 -21.84 10.14 -30.97
CA ASP A 629 -20.95 11.22 -30.53
C ASP A 629 -20.13 11.81 -31.69
N LEU A 630 -19.63 10.97 -32.60
CA LEU A 630 -18.80 11.38 -33.73
C LEU A 630 -19.58 12.16 -34.80
N SER A 631 -20.84 11.81 -35.02
CA SER A 631 -21.70 12.41 -36.06
C SER A 631 -23.05 12.84 -35.49
N PRO A 632 -23.10 13.91 -34.66
CA PRO A 632 -24.33 14.40 -34.06
C PRO A 632 -25.33 14.87 -35.13
N ASN A 633 -26.62 14.92 -34.78
CA ASN A 633 -27.81 15.14 -35.63
C ASN A 633 -27.73 16.12 -36.84
N ARG A 634 -26.75 17.01 -36.92
CA ARG A 634 -26.47 17.86 -38.11
C ARG A 634 -25.83 17.09 -39.29
N ARG A 635 -25.40 15.84 -39.08
CA ARG A 635 -24.78 14.94 -40.08
C ARG A 635 -25.53 13.60 -40.18
N ALA A 636 -26.86 13.65 -40.20
CA ALA A 636 -27.73 12.46 -40.16
C ALA A 636 -27.43 11.45 -41.29
N GLU A 637 -27.03 11.91 -42.48
CA GLU A 637 -26.67 11.03 -43.61
C GLU A 637 -25.32 10.33 -43.44
N GLU A 638 -24.34 10.97 -42.78
CA GLU A 638 -23.06 10.33 -42.42
C GLU A 638 -23.27 9.30 -41.32
N ARG A 639 -24.03 9.66 -40.27
CA ARG A 639 -24.37 8.75 -39.18
C ARG A 639 -25.14 7.52 -39.66
N GLN A 640 -26.09 7.71 -40.59
CA GLN A 640 -26.84 6.61 -41.18
C GLN A 640 -25.92 5.68 -42.00
N ARG A 641 -24.99 6.23 -42.80
CA ARG A 641 -24.04 5.42 -43.57
C ARG A 641 -23.15 4.56 -42.68
N LEU A 642 -22.60 5.13 -41.60
CA LEU A 642 -21.78 4.38 -40.64
C LEU A 642 -22.60 3.33 -39.87
N GLY A 643 -23.85 3.65 -39.52
CA GLY A 643 -24.78 2.69 -38.88
C GLY A 643 -25.15 1.50 -39.78
N GLU A 644 -25.31 1.73 -41.08
CA GLU A 644 -25.57 0.67 -42.05
C GLU A 644 -24.39 -0.31 -42.17
N LEU A 645 -23.14 0.18 -42.09
CA LEU A 645 -21.93 -0.66 -42.15
C LEU A 645 -21.79 -1.59 -40.94
N ILE A 646 -22.19 -1.13 -39.75
CA ILE A 646 -22.22 -2.00 -38.57
C ILE A 646 -23.50 -2.82 -38.51
N GLY A 647 -24.48 -2.64 -39.40
CA GLY A 647 -25.71 -3.43 -39.43
C GLY A 647 -26.78 -3.00 -38.42
N GLU A 648 -26.89 -1.70 -38.14
CA GLU A 648 -28.02 -1.11 -37.43
C GLU A 648 -29.30 -1.15 -38.30
N PRO A 649 -30.48 -1.42 -37.70
CA PRO A 649 -31.73 -1.40 -38.44
C PRO A 649 -32.06 0.03 -38.91
N ARG A 650 -32.41 0.18 -40.21
CA ARG A 650 -32.87 1.48 -40.75
C ARG A 650 -34.03 2.03 -39.91
N PRO A 651 -33.97 3.28 -39.42
CA PRO A 651 -35.09 3.88 -38.71
C PRO A 651 -36.30 3.95 -39.64
N ARG A 652 -37.40 3.30 -39.26
CA ARG A 652 -38.68 3.40 -39.98
C ARG A 652 -39.19 4.83 -39.85
N ARG A 653 -39.02 5.64 -40.90
CA ARG A 653 -39.72 6.92 -41.04
C ARG A 653 -41.24 6.68 -41.09
N GLY A 654 -41.96 7.08 -40.06
CA GLY A 654 -43.39 7.36 -40.16
C GLY A 654 -44.20 7.16 -38.87
N LEU A 655 -44.48 8.25 -38.15
CA LEU A 655 -45.83 8.63 -37.66
C LEU A 655 -45.76 9.86 -36.72
N LEU A 656 -45.31 11.01 -37.21
CA LEU A 656 -45.66 12.32 -36.62
C LEU A 656 -45.80 13.35 -37.75
N ARG A 657 -46.85 13.19 -38.57
CA ARG A 657 -47.30 14.27 -39.46
C ARG A 657 -48.35 15.08 -38.67
N ARG A 658 -47.90 16.18 -38.06
CA ARG A 658 -48.80 17.26 -37.59
C ARG A 658 -49.52 17.85 -38.81
N SER A 659 -50.84 17.77 -38.83
CA SER A 659 -51.66 18.65 -39.67
C SER A 659 -51.90 19.97 -38.92
N PRO A 660 -51.77 21.14 -39.55
CA PRO A 660 -52.02 22.43 -38.91
C PRO A 660 -53.46 22.94 -39.20
N GLY A 661 -54.07 23.55 -38.17
CA GLY A 661 -55.02 24.64 -38.32
C GLY A 661 -56.52 24.29 -38.33
N ALA A 662 -57.20 24.57 -37.23
CA ALA A 662 -58.54 25.19 -37.22
C ALA A 662 -58.76 25.88 -35.87
N ALA A 663 -59.09 27.17 -35.93
CA ALA A 663 -59.32 28.04 -34.80
C ALA A 663 -60.80 28.04 -34.36
N ALA A 664 -61.02 28.61 -33.16
CA ALA A 664 -62.24 29.19 -32.58
C ALA A 664 -63.13 28.30 -31.69
N GLY A 665 -63.29 28.73 -30.43
CA GLY A 665 -64.45 28.44 -29.59
C GLY A 665 -64.16 28.10 -28.12
N ASP A 666 -63.95 29.11 -27.28
CA ASP A 666 -64.33 29.07 -25.85
C ASP A 666 -65.88 29.23 -25.74
N PRO A 667 -66.61 28.88 -24.65
CA PRO A 667 -66.13 28.70 -23.27
C PRO A 667 -66.75 27.55 -22.43
N ALA A 668 -66.21 27.42 -21.21
CA ALA A 668 -66.84 27.03 -19.94
C ALA A 668 -66.76 25.56 -19.47
N GLY A 669 -66.06 25.36 -18.34
CA GLY A 669 -66.34 24.30 -17.38
C GLY A 669 -65.12 23.54 -16.83
N ASP A 670 -64.40 24.13 -15.87
CA ASP A 670 -63.74 23.37 -14.80
C ASP A 670 -64.83 22.96 -13.77
N PRO A 671 -64.68 21.92 -12.90
CA PRO A 671 -63.44 21.21 -12.54
C PRO A 671 -63.57 19.68 -12.37
N ALA A 672 -62.49 18.93 -12.65
CA ALA A 672 -62.12 17.71 -11.92
C ALA A 672 -60.73 17.25 -12.38
N GLY A 673 -59.80 17.15 -11.43
CA GLY A 673 -58.42 16.81 -11.68
C GLY A 673 -58.23 15.36 -12.17
N ASP A 674 -57.49 15.23 -13.26
CA ASP A 674 -56.81 14.01 -13.67
C ASP A 674 -55.29 14.27 -13.60
N PRO A 675 -54.47 13.45 -12.93
CA PRO A 675 -53.03 13.57 -13.00
C PRO A 675 -52.55 13.07 -14.36
N ALA A 676 -51.82 13.92 -15.06
CA ALA A 676 -51.13 13.60 -16.30
C ALA A 676 -50.25 12.35 -16.10
N GLY A 677 -50.54 11.29 -16.85
CA GLY A 677 -49.70 10.11 -16.97
C GLY A 677 -48.42 10.42 -17.75
N ASP A 678 -47.31 9.96 -17.21
CA ASP A 678 -45.96 10.06 -17.75
C ASP A 678 -45.84 9.27 -19.08
N PRO A 679 -45.42 9.90 -20.20
CA PRO A 679 -45.28 9.24 -21.49
C PRO A 679 -44.12 8.21 -21.57
N ASP A 680 -43.28 8.07 -20.53
CA ASP A 680 -42.18 7.08 -20.46
C ASP A 680 -42.57 5.75 -19.78
N ALA A 681 -43.83 5.59 -19.36
CA ALA A 681 -44.30 4.32 -18.80
C ALA A 681 -44.44 3.25 -19.90
N GLY A 682 -43.44 2.38 -20.00
CA GLY A 682 -43.55 1.11 -20.74
C GLY A 682 -44.78 0.29 -20.31
N PRO A 683 -45.15 -0.79 -21.05
CA PRO A 683 -46.41 -1.50 -20.82
C PRO A 683 -46.57 -1.90 -19.34
N PRO A 684 -47.77 -1.75 -18.75
CA PRO A 684 -47.98 -1.93 -17.32
C PRO A 684 -47.62 -3.36 -16.91
N ARG A 685 -46.74 -3.49 -15.90
CA ARG A 685 -46.42 -4.79 -15.28
C ARG A 685 -47.71 -5.42 -14.73
N PRO A 686 -47.90 -6.75 -14.85
CA PRO A 686 -48.93 -7.43 -14.08
C PRO A 686 -48.72 -7.18 -12.59
N ALA A 687 -49.81 -7.00 -11.83
CA ALA A 687 -49.74 -6.71 -10.40
C ALA A 687 -48.96 -7.80 -9.65
N ALA A 688 -48.19 -7.42 -8.63
CA ALA A 688 -47.44 -8.37 -7.79
C ALA A 688 -48.37 -9.49 -7.27
N GLY A 689 -47.86 -10.72 -7.20
CA GLY A 689 -48.67 -11.90 -6.85
C GLY A 689 -49.61 -12.44 -7.95
N THR A 690 -49.61 -11.87 -9.17
CA THR A 690 -50.43 -12.39 -10.27
C THR A 690 -49.83 -13.66 -10.86
N ARG A 691 -50.70 -14.63 -11.24
CA ARG A 691 -50.27 -15.84 -11.95
C ARG A 691 -49.94 -15.53 -13.40
N VAL A 692 -48.75 -15.91 -13.82
CA VAL A 692 -48.24 -15.82 -15.20
C VAL A 692 -47.88 -17.20 -15.71
N VAL A 693 -47.92 -17.42 -17.02
CA VAL A 693 -47.60 -18.72 -17.62
C VAL A 693 -46.41 -18.56 -18.56
N LEU A 694 -45.31 -19.27 -18.28
CA LEU A 694 -44.10 -19.23 -19.08
C LEU A 694 -43.92 -20.53 -19.88
N GLY A 695 -43.49 -20.39 -21.13
CA GLY A 695 -43.11 -21.55 -21.95
C GLY A 695 -41.87 -22.24 -21.38
N ALA A 696 -41.91 -23.56 -21.23
CA ALA A 696 -40.86 -24.34 -20.59
C ALA A 696 -40.38 -25.47 -21.53
N GLY A 697 -39.06 -25.55 -21.74
CA GLY A 697 -38.39 -26.67 -22.37
C GLY A 697 -37.75 -27.59 -21.34
N TRP A 698 -37.72 -28.89 -21.61
CA TRP A 698 -37.19 -29.90 -20.69
C TRP A 698 -36.10 -30.73 -21.35
N VAL A 699 -35.00 -30.92 -20.63
CA VAL A 699 -33.86 -31.71 -21.05
C VAL A 699 -33.56 -32.77 -20.00
N THR A 700 -33.29 -34.00 -20.45
CA THR A 700 -32.71 -35.04 -19.60
C THR A 700 -31.19 -34.99 -19.76
N PRO A 701 -30.41 -34.72 -18.70
CA PRO A 701 -28.96 -34.83 -18.74
C PRO A 701 -28.59 -36.31 -18.89
N ALA A 702 -28.03 -36.69 -20.03
CA ALA A 702 -27.64 -38.07 -20.36
C ALA A 702 -26.13 -38.16 -20.66
N PRO A 703 -25.50 -39.34 -20.57
CA PRO A 703 -24.07 -39.50 -20.86
C PRO A 703 -23.70 -39.27 -22.34
N ALA A 704 -24.66 -39.30 -23.28
CA ALA A 704 -24.44 -39.01 -24.70
C ALA A 704 -25.56 -38.11 -25.29
N PRO A 705 -25.23 -37.19 -26.22
CA PRO A 705 -26.22 -36.31 -26.83
C PRO A 705 -27.16 -37.10 -27.78
N PRO A 706 -28.48 -36.80 -27.80
CA PRO A 706 -29.38 -37.42 -28.76
C PRO A 706 -29.04 -36.95 -30.19
N PRO A 707 -29.00 -37.87 -31.19
CA PRO A 707 -28.70 -37.49 -32.56
C PRO A 707 -29.84 -36.65 -33.14
N GLY A 708 -29.55 -35.40 -33.54
CA GLY A 708 -30.44 -34.59 -34.37
C GLY A 708 -31.04 -33.31 -33.76
N SER A 709 -30.65 -32.84 -32.57
CA SER A 709 -31.12 -31.53 -32.09
C SER A 709 -30.36 -30.39 -32.79
N GLY A 710 -30.97 -29.80 -33.83
CA GLY A 710 -30.45 -28.63 -34.55
C GLY A 710 -30.41 -27.34 -33.72
N ASP A 711 -31.08 -27.29 -32.58
CA ASP A 711 -31.12 -26.14 -31.67
C ASP A 711 -30.37 -26.43 -30.36
N GLY A 712 -29.14 -25.94 -30.24
CA GLY A 712 -28.51 -25.70 -28.93
C GLY A 712 -27.61 -26.83 -28.39
N ARG A 713 -26.38 -26.91 -28.90
CA ARG A 713 -25.29 -27.61 -28.20
C ARG A 713 -24.99 -27.00 -26.81
N GLY A 714 -25.30 -25.71 -26.59
CA GLY A 714 -24.99 -25.00 -25.33
C GLY A 714 -25.78 -25.46 -24.09
N ILE A 715 -27.13 -25.45 -24.12
CA ILE A 715 -27.93 -25.67 -22.89
C ILE A 715 -27.84 -27.12 -22.38
N TRP A 716 -27.72 -28.10 -23.29
CA TRP A 716 -27.58 -29.51 -22.93
C TRP A 716 -26.22 -29.80 -22.28
N GLU A 717 -25.14 -29.22 -22.82
CA GLU A 717 -23.79 -29.35 -22.26
C GLU A 717 -23.69 -28.69 -20.88
N LEU A 718 -24.27 -27.50 -20.71
CA LEU A 718 -24.36 -26.81 -19.43
C LEU A 718 -25.20 -27.60 -18.42
N ALA A 719 -26.36 -28.14 -18.83
CA ALA A 719 -27.17 -29.00 -17.98
C ALA A 719 -26.39 -30.24 -17.51
N ARG A 720 -25.62 -30.88 -18.38
CA ARG A 720 -24.76 -32.02 -18.02
C ARG A 720 -23.68 -31.62 -17.01
N LEU A 721 -22.98 -30.51 -17.26
CA LEU A 721 -21.95 -29.98 -16.36
C LEU A 721 -22.52 -29.75 -14.96
N TYR A 722 -23.64 -29.03 -14.86
CA TYR A 722 -24.16 -28.60 -13.57
C TYR A 722 -24.90 -29.70 -12.80
N THR A 723 -25.58 -30.63 -13.48
CA THR A 723 -26.24 -31.77 -12.81
C THR A 723 -25.25 -32.69 -12.10
N SER A 724 -24.06 -32.91 -12.66
CA SER A 724 -23.01 -33.70 -11.98
C SER A 724 -22.48 -33.09 -10.69
N ALA A 725 -22.68 -31.78 -10.50
CA ALA A 725 -22.25 -31.04 -9.31
C ALA A 725 -23.37 -30.84 -8.27
N THR A 726 -24.61 -31.32 -8.51
CA THR A 726 -25.76 -31.11 -7.60
C THR A 726 -25.83 -32.12 -6.44
N GLY A 727 -26.05 -31.62 -5.22
CA GLY A 727 -26.36 -32.46 -4.04
C GLY A 727 -27.78 -33.06 -4.09
N ASP A 728 -28.10 -33.97 -3.16
CA ASP A 728 -29.41 -34.68 -3.12
C ASP A 728 -30.64 -33.75 -3.01
N ASP A 729 -30.49 -32.59 -2.34
CA ASP A 729 -31.51 -31.53 -2.19
C ASP A 729 -31.09 -30.20 -2.88
N GLY A 730 -30.19 -30.30 -3.86
CA GLY A 730 -29.62 -29.15 -4.57
C GLY A 730 -30.37 -28.81 -5.85
N LEU A 731 -30.76 -27.54 -5.98
CA LEU A 731 -31.20 -26.94 -7.24
C LEU A 731 -30.07 -26.08 -7.79
N VAL A 732 -29.90 -26.10 -9.11
CA VAL A 732 -28.99 -25.19 -9.81
C VAL A 732 -29.79 -24.29 -10.74
N LEU A 733 -29.48 -23.00 -10.69
CA LEU A 733 -29.89 -22.01 -11.67
C LEU A 733 -28.69 -21.60 -12.53
N PHE A 734 -28.87 -21.48 -13.84
CA PHE A 734 -27.85 -20.90 -14.71
C PHE A 734 -28.46 -20.19 -15.92
N GLY A 735 -27.79 -19.14 -16.38
CA GLY A 735 -28.01 -18.53 -17.70
C GLY A 735 -26.99 -19.03 -18.74
N ASP A 736 -27.32 -18.89 -20.02
CA ASP A 736 -26.44 -19.26 -21.15
C ASP A 736 -25.72 -18.08 -21.81
N GLY A 737 -25.70 -16.90 -21.16
CA GLY A 737 -25.10 -15.67 -21.68
C GLY A 737 -26.08 -14.73 -22.43
N GLY A 738 -27.38 -15.04 -22.47
CA GLY A 738 -28.42 -14.08 -22.89
C GLY A 738 -29.59 -14.64 -23.69
N GLY A 739 -29.59 -15.94 -24.02
CA GLY A 739 -30.65 -16.59 -24.78
C GLY A 739 -31.70 -17.27 -23.88
N ARG A 740 -31.26 -17.92 -22.81
CA ARG A 740 -32.09 -18.78 -21.94
C ARG A 740 -31.66 -18.70 -20.48
N ILE A 741 -32.62 -18.96 -19.60
CA ILE A 741 -32.41 -19.24 -18.19
C ILE A 741 -32.91 -20.64 -17.88
N ALA A 742 -32.18 -21.38 -17.06
CA ALA A 742 -32.47 -22.77 -16.77
C ALA A 742 -32.33 -23.10 -15.29
N VAL A 743 -33.15 -24.04 -14.85
CA VAL A 743 -33.10 -24.67 -13.53
C VAL A 743 -32.88 -26.17 -13.73
N CYS A 744 -31.85 -26.74 -13.13
CA CYS A 744 -31.67 -28.18 -13.09
C CYS A 744 -31.72 -28.74 -11.67
N GLY A 745 -32.29 -29.95 -11.54
CA GLY A 745 -32.03 -30.88 -10.44
C GLY A 745 -31.13 -32.03 -10.91
N ARG A 746 -30.94 -33.07 -10.08
CA ARG A 746 -30.01 -34.17 -10.39
C ARG A 746 -30.27 -34.90 -11.72
N THR A 747 -31.53 -35.00 -12.14
CA THR A 747 -31.95 -35.86 -13.27
C THR A 747 -32.75 -35.13 -14.34
N TRP A 748 -32.92 -33.82 -14.20
CA TRP A 748 -33.76 -33.01 -15.07
C TRP A 748 -33.23 -31.60 -15.19
N CYS A 749 -33.50 -30.98 -16.33
CA CYS A 749 -33.30 -29.55 -16.50
C CYS A 749 -34.49 -28.91 -17.21
N CYS A 750 -35.00 -27.82 -16.66
CA CYS A 750 -36.04 -26.99 -17.22
C CYS A 750 -35.44 -25.67 -17.68
N HIS A 751 -35.79 -25.18 -18.87
CA HIS A 751 -35.31 -23.90 -19.36
C HIS A 751 -36.42 -23.06 -20.01
N THR A 752 -36.26 -21.75 -19.98
CA THR A 752 -37.14 -20.80 -20.66
C THR A 752 -36.32 -19.70 -21.33
N GLY A 753 -36.94 -18.90 -22.21
CA GLY A 753 -36.25 -17.80 -22.89
C GLY A 753 -35.97 -16.66 -21.93
N TYR A 754 -34.75 -16.14 -21.93
CA TYR A 754 -34.31 -15.13 -20.95
C TYR A 754 -35.15 -13.84 -21.00
N GLN A 755 -35.32 -13.25 -22.18
CA GLN A 755 -36.14 -12.03 -22.36
C GLN A 755 -37.61 -12.23 -21.94
N ARG A 756 -38.21 -13.39 -22.29
CA ARG A 756 -39.60 -13.71 -21.90
C ARG A 756 -39.75 -13.84 -20.38
N PHE A 757 -38.73 -14.36 -19.71
CA PHE A 757 -38.71 -14.43 -18.25
C PHE A 757 -38.66 -13.03 -17.63
N LEU A 758 -37.83 -12.11 -18.15
CA LEU A 758 -37.79 -10.73 -17.66
C LEU A 758 -39.10 -9.98 -17.92
N GLU A 759 -39.70 -10.15 -19.10
CA GLU A 759 -40.98 -9.53 -19.49
C GLU A 759 -42.15 -10.01 -18.63
N SER A 760 -42.15 -11.27 -18.21
CA SER A 760 -43.22 -11.82 -17.36
C SER A 760 -43.15 -11.31 -15.92
N GLY A 761 -41.97 -10.83 -15.48
CA GLY A 761 -41.73 -10.41 -14.11
C GLY A 761 -41.86 -11.54 -13.09
N ALA A 762 -41.73 -12.80 -13.50
CA ALA A 762 -41.86 -13.96 -12.62
C ALA A 762 -40.76 -14.01 -11.53
N SER A 763 -41.11 -14.52 -10.35
CA SER A 763 -40.13 -14.77 -9.28
C SER A 763 -39.17 -15.89 -9.67
N LEU A 764 -37.89 -15.69 -9.35
CA LEU A 764 -36.84 -16.68 -9.57
C LEU A 764 -36.98 -17.87 -8.61
N ALA A 765 -37.35 -17.60 -7.36
CA ALA A 765 -37.63 -18.65 -6.39
C ALA A 765 -38.82 -19.52 -6.84
N ASP A 766 -39.88 -18.90 -7.36
CA ASP A 766 -41.05 -19.63 -7.85
C ASP A 766 -40.72 -20.43 -9.12
N LEU A 767 -39.92 -19.89 -10.06
CA LEU A 767 -39.41 -20.66 -11.21
C LEU A 767 -38.71 -21.95 -10.75
N CYS A 768 -37.82 -21.85 -9.76
CA CYS A 768 -37.08 -22.99 -9.22
C CYS A 768 -38.00 -24.04 -8.57
N LEU A 769 -38.93 -23.60 -7.72
CA LEU A 769 -39.83 -24.49 -6.99
C LEU A 769 -40.87 -25.14 -7.90
N GLN A 770 -41.45 -24.40 -8.85
CA GLN A 770 -42.42 -24.95 -9.81
C GLN A 770 -41.75 -25.91 -10.78
N ALA A 771 -40.52 -25.61 -11.24
CA ALA A 771 -39.76 -26.55 -12.06
C ALA A 771 -39.45 -27.85 -11.30
N GLN A 772 -39.09 -27.77 -10.01
CA GLN A 772 -38.87 -28.96 -9.18
C GLN A 772 -40.14 -29.78 -9.01
N ALA A 773 -41.27 -29.14 -8.71
CA ALA A 773 -42.56 -29.82 -8.54
C ALA A 773 -43.06 -30.46 -9.85
N ALA A 774 -42.81 -29.81 -10.99
CA ALA A 774 -43.25 -30.26 -12.31
C ALA A 774 -42.27 -31.21 -13.03
N ALA A 775 -41.13 -31.54 -12.41
CA ALA A 775 -40.08 -32.35 -13.05
C ALA A 775 -40.55 -33.74 -13.53
N GLY A 776 -41.56 -34.30 -12.88
CA GLY A 776 -42.17 -35.59 -13.25
C GLY A 776 -43.17 -35.51 -14.41
N THR A 777 -43.85 -34.39 -14.59
CA THR A 777 -44.90 -34.20 -15.62
C THR A 777 -44.40 -33.42 -16.84
N ARG A 778 -43.29 -32.69 -16.70
CA ARG A 778 -42.58 -31.95 -17.77
C ARG A 778 -43.50 -31.15 -18.70
N PRO A 779 -44.33 -30.25 -18.16
CA PRO A 779 -45.28 -29.49 -18.96
C PRO A 779 -44.54 -28.48 -19.86
N SER A 780 -45.09 -28.22 -21.05
CA SER A 780 -44.58 -27.19 -21.96
C SER A 780 -44.87 -25.75 -21.49
N ARG A 781 -45.65 -25.60 -20.40
CA ARG A 781 -46.04 -24.33 -19.79
C ARG A 781 -45.99 -24.45 -18.26
N LEU A 782 -45.27 -23.55 -17.60
CA LEU A 782 -45.15 -23.47 -16.15
C LEU A 782 -45.99 -22.30 -15.61
N PRO A 783 -46.92 -22.54 -14.65
CA PRO A 783 -47.60 -21.47 -13.93
C PRO A 783 -46.66 -20.91 -12.87
N LEU A 784 -46.30 -19.63 -12.99
CA LEU A 784 -45.45 -18.91 -12.05
C LEU A 784 -46.20 -17.71 -11.45
N VAL A 785 -45.62 -17.10 -10.43
CA VAL A 785 -46.10 -15.89 -9.76
C VAL A 785 -45.13 -14.74 -10.02
N THR A 786 -45.67 -13.56 -10.32
CA THR A 786 -44.87 -12.33 -10.49
C THR A 786 -44.17 -11.95 -9.19
N ALA A 787 -42.89 -11.59 -9.28
CA ALA A 787 -42.06 -11.16 -8.16
C ALA A 787 -42.65 -9.92 -7.46
N ASP A 788 -42.72 -9.98 -6.14
CA ASP A 788 -43.06 -8.83 -5.31
C ASP A 788 -41.77 -8.13 -4.84
N GLN A 789 -41.47 -6.98 -5.46
CA GLN A 789 -40.25 -6.23 -5.18
C GLN A 789 -40.19 -5.69 -3.74
N HIS A 790 -41.33 -5.37 -3.14
CA HIS A 790 -41.37 -4.93 -1.75
C HIS A 790 -41.05 -6.09 -0.81
N ARG A 791 -41.58 -7.28 -1.12
CA ARG A 791 -41.24 -8.50 -0.39
C ARG A 791 -39.76 -8.87 -0.50
N ILE A 792 -39.18 -8.76 -1.69
CA ILE A 792 -37.75 -9.02 -1.90
C ILE A 792 -36.90 -8.01 -1.10
N ALA A 793 -37.28 -6.73 -1.11
CA ALA A 793 -36.62 -5.70 -0.31
C ALA A 793 -36.70 -5.98 1.21
N GLN A 794 -37.86 -6.44 1.70
CA GLN A 794 -38.02 -6.89 3.09
C GLN A 794 -37.11 -8.08 3.42
N ASP A 795 -36.95 -9.02 2.48
CA ASP A 795 -36.08 -10.17 2.68
C ASP A 795 -34.59 -9.73 2.70
N VAL A 796 -34.17 -8.80 1.83
CA VAL A 796 -32.83 -8.15 1.90
C VAL A 796 -32.59 -7.54 3.28
N ASP A 797 -33.55 -6.78 3.79
CA ASP A 797 -33.44 -6.14 5.09
C ASP A 797 -33.38 -7.14 6.23
N ALA A 798 -34.24 -8.17 6.20
CA ALA A 798 -34.28 -9.21 7.20
C ALA A 798 -32.98 -10.04 7.26
N PHE A 799 -32.36 -10.33 6.10
CA PHE A 799 -31.03 -10.97 6.03
C PHE A 799 -29.89 -10.04 6.45
N GLY A 800 -30.16 -8.74 6.55
CA GLY A 800 -29.17 -7.70 6.77
C GLY A 800 -28.64 -7.17 5.44
N PHE A 801 -28.85 -5.88 5.18
CA PHE A 801 -28.44 -5.26 3.93
C PHE A 801 -26.94 -5.37 3.67
N GLY A 802 -26.09 -5.07 4.65
CA GLY A 802 -24.65 -5.14 4.51
C GLY A 802 -24.17 -6.50 4.04
N PRO A 803 -24.50 -7.60 4.73
CA PRO A 803 -24.19 -8.94 4.26
C PRO A 803 -24.67 -9.25 2.84
N VAL A 804 -25.94 -8.96 2.51
CA VAL A 804 -26.49 -9.21 1.17
C VAL A 804 -25.76 -8.37 0.11
N ALA A 805 -25.49 -7.10 0.41
CA ALA A 805 -24.77 -6.17 -0.46
C ALA A 805 -23.29 -6.58 -0.64
N VAL A 806 -22.63 -7.10 0.40
CA VAL A 806 -21.28 -7.65 0.29
C VAL A 806 -21.27 -8.84 -0.65
N VAL A 807 -22.24 -9.76 -0.53
CA VAL A 807 -22.32 -10.92 -1.43
C VAL A 807 -22.61 -10.48 -2.86
N ALA A 808 -23.56 -9.57 -3.07
CA ALA A 808 -23.84 -9.01 -4.39
C ALA A 808 -22.59 -8.37 -5.01
N ALA A 809 -21.91 -7.51 -4.25
CA ALA A 809 -20.66 -6.88 -4.66
C ALA A 809 -19.54 -7.87 -4.97
N ALA A 810 -19.33 -8.86 -4.11
CA ALA A 810 -18.26 -9.85 -4.29
C ALA A 810 -18.44 -10.69 -5.55
N LEU A 811 -19.68 -10.87 -6.04
CA LEU A 811 -19.95 -11.56 -7.30
C LEU A 811 -19.35 -10.84 -8.52
N LEU A 812 -19.10 -9.53 -8.43
CA LEU A 812 -18.43 -8.76 -9.49
C LEU A 812 -16.92 -9.03 -9.53
N ASP A 813 -16.29 -9.31 -8.38
CA ASP A 813 -14.85 -9.63 -8.31
C ASP A 813 -14.57 -11.11 -8.57
N GLY A 814 -15.53 -11.98 -8.28
CA GLY A 814 -15.32 -13.41 -8.42
C GLY A 814 -16.42 -14.28 -7.82
N PRO A 815 -16.18 -15.60 -7.73
CA PRO A 815 -17.17 -16.53 -7.21
C PRO A 815 -17.30 -16.43 -5.67
N VAL A 816 -18.50 -16.68 -5.15
CA VAL A 816 -18.82 -16.71 -3.72
C VAL A 816 -19.25 -18.11 -3.29
N SER A 817 -18.76 -18.54 -2.13
CA SER A 817 -19.16 -19.79 -1.46
C SER A 817 -19.80 -19.48 -0.11
N VAL A 818 -21.03 -19.94 0.09
CA VAL A 818 -21.76 -19.88 1.37
C VAL A 818 -21.55 -21.19 2.11
N VAL A 819 -20.90 -21.13 3.29
CA VAL A 819 -20.51 -22.30 4.09
C VAL A 819 -21.12 -22.27 5.48
N GLY A 820 -21.30 -23.44 6.11
CA GLY A 820 -21.79 -23.52 7.50
C GLY A 820 -23.30 -23.49 7.65
N ALA A 821 -24.06 -23.40 6.55
CA ALA A 821 -25.52 -23.38 6.60
C ALA A 821 -26.07 -24.64 7.30
N PRO A 822 -26.97 -24.52 8.28
CA PRO A 822 -27.48 -25.65 9.01
C PRO A 822 -28.30 -26.57 8.11
N ALA A 823 -28.25 -27.89 8.36
CA ALA A 823 -29.00 -28.88 7.59
C ALA A 823 -30.54 -28.69 7.65
N THR A 824 -31.03 -27.91 8.62
CA THR A 824 -32.44 -27.55 8.80
C THR A 824 -32.91 -26.41 7.87
N LEU A 825 -32.00 -25.72 7.18
CA LEU A 825 -32.34 -24.68 6.23
C LEU A 825 -33.03 -25.30 5.00
N SER A 826 -34.22 -24.83 4.64
CA SER A 826 -34.95 -25.35 3.46
C SER A 826 -34.42 -24.79 2.14
N ALA A 827 -34.65 -25.49 1.03
CA ALA A 827 -34.35 -24.99 -0.32
C ALA A 827 -35.00 -23.63 -0.61
N GLY A 828 -36.24 -23.41 -0.13
CA GLY A 828 -36.94 -22.13 -0.26
C GLY A 828 -36.25 -20.97 0.47
N GLN A 829 -35.67 -21.21 1.66
CA GLN A 829 -34.91 -20.19 2.39
C GLN A 829 -33.58 -19.85 1.70
N ARG A 830 -32.90 -20.86 1.13
CA ARG A 830 -31.70 -20.64 0.30
C ARG A 830 -32.03 -19.82 -0.94
N LEU A 831 -33.15 -20.11 -1.61
CA LEU A 831 -33.63 -19.35 -2.76
C LEU A 831 -34.01 -17.91 -2.41
N ALA A 832 -34.65 -17.67 -1.26
CA ALA A 832 -34.98 -16.32 -0.80
C ALA A 832 -33.70 -15.47 -0.60
N PHE A 833 -32.64 -16.07 -0.06
CA PHE A 833 -31.34 -15.38 0.04
C PHE A 833 -30.71 -15.11 -1.33
N VAL A 834 -30.76 -16.09 -2.23
CA VAL A 834 -30.28 -15.91 -3.61
C VAL A 834 -31.04 -14.78 -4.30
N GLU A 835 -32.36 -14.74 -4.19
CA GLU A 835 -33.20 -13.68 -4.78
C GLU A 835 -32.90 -12.32 -4.15
N ALA A 836 -32.67 -12.24 -2.84
CA ALA A 836 -32.24 -11.02 -2.16
C ALA A 836 -30.87 -10.51 -2.65
N VAL A 837 -29.89 -11.40 -2.84
CA VAL A 837 -28.57 -11.04 -3.39
C VAL A 837 -28.69 -10.54 -4.83
N LEU A 838 -29.42 -11.27 -5.67
CA LEU A 838 -29.60 -10.94 -7.09
C LEU A 838 -30.41 -9.66 -7.28
N ALA A 839 -31.28 -9.30 -6.33
CA ALA A 839 -32.04 -8.05 -6.36
C ALA A 839 -31.19 -6.80 -6.11
N LEU A 840 -29.97 -6.96 -5.58
CA LEU A 840 -28.98 -5.88 -5.46
C LEU A 840 -27.99 -5.86 -6.63
N LEU A 841 -28.24 -6.62 -7.69
CA LEU A 841 -27.51 -6.60 -8.95
C LEU A 841 -28.42 -6.17 -10.09
N PRO A 842 -27.90 -5.51 -11.15
CA PRO A 842 -28.67 -5.29 -12.36
C PRO A 842 -29.23 -6.61 -12.89
N VAL A 843 -30.53 -6.65 -13.18
CA VAL A 843 -31.22 -7.90 -13.57
C VAL A 843 -30.63 -8.50 -14.86
N GLY A 844 -29.98 -7.69 -15.68
CA GLY A 844 -29.13 -8.08 -16.81
C GLY A 844 -28.06 -9.14 -16.51
N LEU A 845 -27.45 -9.10 -15.32
CA LEU A 845 -26.41 -10.05 -14.91
C LEU A 845 -26.93 -11.47 -14.70
N LEU A 846 -28.26 -11.66 -14.61
CA LEU A 846 -28.86 -12.99 -14.57
C LEU A 846 -28.54 -13.82 -15.83
N ALA A 847 -28.23 -13.16 -16.96
CA ALA A 847 -27.86 -13.83 -18.20
C ALA A 847 -26.59 -14.69 -18.07
N GLY A 848 -25.60 -14.26 -17.30
CA GLY A 848 -24.34 -14.97 -17.03
C GLY A 848 -24.26 -15.64 -15.64
N MET A 849 -25.34 -15.59 -14.86
CA MET A 849 -25.32 -16.05 -13.47
C MET A 849 -25.35 -17.58 -13.37
N THR A 850 -24.60 -18.15 -12.42
CA THR A 850 -24.64 -19.58 -12.07
C THR A 850 -24.75 -19.76 -10.55
N VAL A 851 -25.81 -20.41 -10.09
CA VAL A 851 -26.13 -20.55 -8.65
C VAL A 851 -26.43 -21.99 -8.29
N ALA A 852 -25.87 -22.48 -7.18
CA ALA A 852 -26.24 -23.77 -6.58
C ALA A 852 -26.78 -23.60 -5.16
N THR A 853 -27.99 -24.10 -4.90
CA THR A 853 -28.59 -24.10 -3.55
C THR A 853 -28.04 -25.21 -2.66
N ALA A 854 -27.39 -26.24 -3.20
CA ALA A 854 -26.55 -27.17 -2.45
C ALA A 854 -25.61 -27.93 -3.39
N THR A 855 -24.30 -27.92 -3.11
CA THR A 855 -23.30 -28.63 -3.91
C THR A 855 -22.11 -29.14 -3.09
N GLY A 856 -21.56 -30.29 -3.50
CA GLY A 856 -20.30 -30.84 -3.00
C GLY A 856 -19.05 -30.27 -3.70
N ASP A 857 -19.22 -29.66 -4.88
CA ASP A 857 -18.17 -29.00 -5.65
C ASP A 857 -18.65 -27.60 -6.09
N PRO A 858 -18.21 -26.52 -5.40
CA PRO A 858 -18.63 -25.17 -5.73
C PRO A 858 -17.93 -24.60 -6.98
N SER A 859 -16.92 -25.29 -7.53
CA SER A 859 -16.06 -24.74 -8.60
C SER A 859 -16.78 -24.21 -9.85
N PRO A 860 -17.88 -24.81 -10.35
CA PRO A 860 -18.50 -24.34 -11.59
C PRO A 860 -19.52 -23.20 -11.37
N PHE A 861 -19.75 -22.77 -10.13
CA PHE A 861 -20.80 -21.81 -9.78
C PHE A 861 -20.25 -20.46 -9.34
N ARG A 862 -20.91 -19.38 -9.72
CA ARG A 862 -20.67 -18.01 -9.22
C ARG A 862 -21.14 -17.85 -7.78
N LEU A 863 -22.28 -18.44 -7.41
CA LEU A 863 -22.75 -18.49 -6.03
C LEU A 863 -23.10 -19.93 -5.65
N ALA A 864 -22.51 -20.46 -4.58
CA ALA A 864 -22.78 -21.84 -4.17
C ALA A 864 -22.92 -22.00 -2.66
N PHE A 865 -23.98 -22.68 -2.23
CA PHE A 865 -24.08 -23.23 -0.87
C PHE A 865 -23.34 -24.57 -0.81
N THR A 866 -22.35 -24.68 0.08
CA THR A 866 -21.50 -25.87 0.20
C THR A 866 -21.04 -26.12 1.63
N THR A 867 -20.69 -27.37 1.93
CA THR A 867 -20.12 -27.77 3.23
C THR A 867 -18.60 -27.66 3.28
N ARG A 868 -17.93 -27.40 2.15
CA ARG A 868 -16.46 -27.31 2.05
C ARG A 868 -16.00 -25.87 1.85
N ALA A 869 -15.12 -25.40 2.73
CA ALA A 869 -14.49 -24.09 2.64
C ALA A 869 -13.28 -24.04 1.66
N GLY A 870 -12.90 -25.18 1.07
CA GLY A 870 -11.62 -25.36 0.36
C GLY A 870 -11.68 -25.26 -1.17
N THR A 871 -10.61 -24.65 -1.69
CA THR A 871 -10.26 -24.19 -3.04
C THR A 871 -9.73 -25.28 -3.97
N SER A 872 -10.49 -25.63 -5.01
CA SER A 872 -10.00 -26.39 -6.17
C SER A 872 -10.05 -25.59 -7.49
N GLY A 873 -10.17 -24.26 -7.41
CA GLY A 873 -10.32 -23.37 -8.57
C GLY A 873 -9.19 -22.34 -8.73
N ARG A 874 -8.92 -21.94 -9.98
CA ARG A 874 -7.91 -20.95 -10.42
C ARG A 874 -8.18 -19.50 -9.93
N ARG A 875 -9.37 -19.20 -9.39
CA ARG A 875 -9.77 -17.88 -8.86
C ARG A 875 -10.10 -17.98 -7.36
N PRO A 876 -9.62 -17.04 -6.51
CA PRO A 876 -9.99 -16.99 -5.11
C PRO A 876 -11.51 -16.78 -4.97
N ARG A 877 -12.15 -17.55 -4.08
CA ARG A 877 -13.59 -17.45 -3.80
C ARG A 877 -13.80 -16.72 -2.47
N LEU A 878 -14.73 -15.77 -2.42
CA LEU A 878 -15.14 -15.18 -1.13
C LEU A 878 -15.93 -16.24 -0.34
N ILE A 879 -15.57 -16.43 0.92
CA ILE A 879 -16.27 -17.34 1.83
C ILE A 879 -17.24 -16.52 2.68
N VAL A 880 -18.52 -16.86 2.58
CA VAL A 880 -19.60 -16.32 3.41
C VAL A 880 -19.94 -17.37 4.45
N HIS A 881 -19.73 -17.07 5.72
CA HIS A 881 -20.09 -17.96 6.80
C HIS A 881 -21.58 -17.78 7.13
N TRP A 882 -22.36 -18.82 6.88
CA TRP A 882 -23.75 -18.93 7.26
C TRP A 882 -23.83 -19.53 8.65
N GLY A 883 -23.88 -18.68 9.67
CA GLY A 883 -24.27 -19.09 11.03
C GLY A 883 -25.79 -19.10 11.13
N ASP A 884 -26.32 -18.11 11.87
CA ASP A 884 -27.74 -17.78 11.82
C ASP A 884 -28.05 -16.69 10.77
N LEU A 885 -27.14 -15.74 10.52
CA LEU A 885 -27.19 -14.79 9.40
C LEU A 885 -25.98 -15.00 8.48
N PRO A 886 -26.06 -14.59 7.20
CA PRO A 886 -24.90 -14.54 6.33
C PRO A 886 -23.89 -13.52 6.88
N GLU A 887 -22.65 -13.94 7.08
CA GLU A 887 -21.53 -13.07 7.43
C GLU A 887 -20.49 -13.11 6.32
N ALA A 888 -20.20 -11.94 5.77
CA ALA A 888 -19.25 -11.79 4.68
C ALA A 888 -18.28 -10.66 5.02
N THR A 889 -16.99 -10.91 4.83
CA THR A 889 -15.97 -9.88 4.94
C THR A 889 -16.17 -8.88 3.80
N GLN A 890 -16.16 -7.58 4.12
CA GLN A 890 -16.30 -6.54 3.11
C GLN A 890 -15.21 -6.69 2.03
N PRO A 891 -15.52 -6.46 0.74
CA PRO A 891 -14.52 -6.54 -0.31
C PRO A 891 -13.46 -5.46 -0.09
N THR A 892 -12.18 -5.83 -0.09
CA THR A 892 -11.07 -4.91 0.23
C THR A 892 -10.48 -4.22 -1.00
N THR A 893 -10.74 -4.74 -2.20
CA THR A 893 -10.19 -4.26 -3.49
C THR A 893 -11.13 -4.64 -4.63
N GLY A 894 -10.99 -4.03 -5.82
CA GLY A 894 -11.72 -4.43 -7.03
C GLY A 894 -13.11 -3.81 -7.19
N TYR A 895 -13.83 -4.25 -8.23
CA TYR A 895 -15.17 -3.78 -8.58
C TYR A 895 -16.18 -3.99 -7.44
N GLY A 896 -16.05 -5.06 -6.68
CA GLY A 896 -16.93 -5.35 -5.55
C GLY A 896 -16.78 -4.31 -4.43
N ARG A 897 -15.58 -3.81 -4.13
CA ARG A 897 -15.41 -2.77 -3.10
C ARG A 897 -16.16 -1.49 -3.48
N ASP A 898 -16.00 -1.05 -4.72
CA ASP A 898 -16.66 0.16 -5.21
C ASP A 898 -18.17 -0.02 -5.31
N TYR A 899 -18.62 -1.19 -5.79
CA TYR A 899 -20.05 -1.49 -5.86
C TYR A 899 -20.69 -1.55 -4.47
N PHE A 900 -20.03 -2.18 -3.49
CA PHE A 900 -20.53 -2.23 -2.12
C PHE A 900 -20.69 -0.83 -1.51
N ARG A 901 -19.70 0.05 -1.71
CA ARG A 901 -19.77 1.46 -1.28
C ARG A 901 -20.91 2.20 -1.97
N ARG A 902 -21.08 2.01 -3.29
CA ARG A 902 -22.18 2.59 -4.06
C ARG A 902 -23.54 2.07 -3.60
N LEU A 903 -23.69 0.79 -3.26
CA LEU A 903 -24.94 0.24 -2.71
C LEU A 903 -25.30 0.87 -1.35
N LEU A 904 -24.32 1.03 -0.46
CA LEU A 904 -24.53 1.72 0.82
C LEU A 904 -24.96 3.18 0.63
N ALA A 905 -24.32 3.89 -0.30
CA ALA A 905 -24.67 5.25 -0.66
C ALA A 905 -26.05 5.35 -1.35
N ALA A 906 -26.35 4.43 -2.27
CA ALA A 906 -27.60 4.39 -3.02
C ALA A 906 -28.78 4.17 -2.08
N ARG A 907 -28.65 3.25 -1.11
CA ARG A 907 -29.69 3.06 -0.10
C ARG A 907 -29.94 4.33 0.72
N ALA A 908 -28.90 5.11 1.03
CA ALA A 908 -29.08 6.40 1.71
C ALA A 908 -29.86 7.40 0.84
N LEU A 909 -29.76 7.33 -0.50
CA LEU A 909 -30.55 8.14 -1.44
C LEU A 909 -32.01 7.70 -1.55
N PHE A 910 -32.27 6.39 -1.69
CA PHE A 910 -33.61 5.86 -1.96
C PHE A 910 -34.54 5.82 -0.73
N ARG A 911 -34.05 6.19 0.46
CA ARG A 911 -34.77 6.14 1.76
C ARG A 911 -35.13 4.72 2.23
N ASP A 912 -35.47 3.82 1.32
CA ASP A 912 -35.74 2.41 1.55
C ASP A 912 -35.06 1.47 0.53
N THR A 913 -35.06 0.18 0.84
CA THR A 913 -34.48 -0.88 -0.01
C THR A 913 -35.34 -1.16 -1.25
N ALA A 914 -36.63 -0.85 -1.20
CA ALA A 914 -37.57 -1.16 -2.28
C ALA A 914 -37.30 -0.30 -3.52
N GLY A 915 -37.00 0.99 -3.35
CA GLY A 915 -36.58 1.87 -4.43
C GLY A 915 -35.31 1.39 -5.14
N LEU A 916 -34.33 0.90 -4.36
CA LEU A 916 -33.09 0.35 -4.90
C LEU A 916 -33.34 -0.94 -5.70
N VAL A 917 -34.10 -1.88 -5.15
CA VAL A 917 -34.47 -3.14 -5.83
C VAL A 917 -35.27 -2.85 -7.11
N HIS A 918 -36.17 -1.86 -7.07
CA HIS A 918 -36.90 -1.44 -8.24
C HIS A 918 -35.98 -0.92 -9.35
N ALA A 919 -35.04 -0.03 -9.01
CA ALA A 919 -34.10 0.55 -9.98
C ALA A 919 -33.21 -0.53 -10.64
N MET A 920 -32.73 -1.50 -9.85
CA MET A 920 -31.96 -2.65 -10.36
C MET A 920 -32.76 -3.51 -11.35
N SER A 921 -34.10 -3.56 -11.19
CA SER A 921 -34.99 -4.33 -12.07
C SER A 921 -35.26 -3.70 -13.44
N ILE A 922 -34.88 -2.42 -13.63
CA ILE A 922 -35.12 -1.68 -14.87
C ILE A 922 -34.07 -2.03 -15.93
N TRP A 923 -32.84 -2.35 -15.51
CA TRP A 923 -31.74 -2.62 -16.42
C TRP A 923 -31.73 -4.07 -16.94
N ARG A 924 -32.36 -4.28 -18.10
CA ARG A 924 -32.65 -5.61 -18.67
C ARG A 924 -31.66 -6.11 -19.73
N ASP A 925 -30.69 -5.29 -20.11
CA ASP A 925 -29.67 -5.71 -21.07
C ASP A 925 -28.83 -6.83 -20.49
N ALA A 926 -28.60 -7.90 -21.26
CA ALA A 926 -27.77 -9.02 -20.81
C ALA A 926 -26.33 -8.53 -20.56
N LEU A 927 -25.82 -8.76 -19.35
CA LEU A 927 -24.49 -8.39 -18.89
C LEU A 927 -23.71 -9.65 -18.50
N ASP A 928 -22.40 -9.66 -18.75
CA ASP A 928 -21.50 -10.78 -18.48
C ASP A 928 -20.49 -10.45 -17.36
N PHE A 929 -20.45 -11.32 -16.34
CA PHE A 929 -19.49 -11.22 -15.22
C PHE A 929 -18.02 -11.39 -15.63
N ASP A 930 -17.72 -11.91 -16.82
CA ASP A 930 -16.36 -12.06 -17.32
C ASP A 930 -15.92 -10.94 -18.27
N GLN A 931 -16.81 -10.00 -18.62
CA GLN A 931 -16.49 -8.84 -19.45
C GLN A 931 -16.21 -7.61 -18.58
N ALA A 932 -15.00 -7.06 -18.66
CA ALA A 932 -14.60 -5.91 -17.86
C ALA A 932 -15.44 -4.65 -18.16
N ASP A 933 -15.88 -4.47 -19.41
CA ASP A 933 -16.69 -3.32 -19.82
C ASP A 933 -18.10 -3.38 -19.20
N ASP A 934 -18.73 -4.55 -19.17
CA ASP A 934 -20.04 -4.75 -18.54
C ASP A 934 -19.94 -4.48 -17.03
N LEU A 935 -18.88 -4.96 -16.37
CA LEU A 935 -18.63 -4.68 -14.95
C LEU A 935 -18.35 -3.19 -14.69
N PHE A 936 -17.65 -2.51 -15.59
CA PHE A 936 -17.43 -1.07 -15.50
C PHE A 936 -18.75 -0.30 -15.65
N GLU A 937 -19.59 -0.66 -16.62
CA GLU A 937 -20.91 -0.05 -16.80
C GLU A 937 -21.75 -0.18 -15.52
N VAL A 938 -21.74 -1.35 -14.87
CA VAL A 938 -22.45 -1.61 -13.60
C VAL A 938 -22.06 -0.61 -12.50
N LEU A 939 -20.82 -0.12 -12.53
CA LEU A 939 -20.28 0.85 -11.57
C LEU A 939 -20.49 2.31 -11.98
N THR A 940 -20.84 2.59 -13.23
CA THR A 940 -21.01 3.96 -13.73
C THR A 940 -22.45 4.47 -13.55
N ASP A 941 -22.66 5.73 -13.91
CA ASP A 941 -23.98 6.36 -13.98
C ASP A 941 -24.87 5.76 -15.09
N ALA A 942 -24.37 4.82 -15.90
CA ALA A 942 -25.22 4.00 -16.77
C ALA A 942 -26.20 3.12 -15.98
N ASN A 943 -25.85 2.79 -14.72
CA ASN A 943 -26.71 2.02 -13.83
C ASN A 943 -27.90 2.88 -13.35
N PRO A 944 -29.16 2.51 -13.66
CA PRO A 944 -30.34 3.27 -13.23
C PRO A 944 -30.46 3.40 -11.71
N ALA A 945 -29.87 2.47 -10.94
CA ALA A 945 -29.82 2.56 -9.49
C ALA A 945 -28.84 3.62 -8.96
N PHE A 946 -27.99 4.17 -9.81
CA PHE A 946 -27.03 5.22 -9.45
C PHE A 946 -27.36 6.57 -10.12
N LEU A 947 -28.41 6.63 -10.95
CA LEU A 947 -28.95 7.87 -11.50
C LEU A 947 -29.78 8.62 -10.44
N SER A 948 -29.59 9.94 -10.35
CA SER A 948 -30.48 10.78 -9.54
C SER A 948 -31.83 10.91 -10.26
N PRO A 949 -32.97 10.72 -9.58
CA PRO A 949 -34.28 11.07 -10.14
C PRO A 949 -34.50 12.59 -10.22
N LEU A 950 -33.55 13.42 -9.76
CA LEU A 950 -33.69 14.88 -9.66
C LEU A 950 -32.88 15.58 -10.76
N THR A 951 -33.52 16.50 -11.49
CA THR A 951 -32.84 17.38 -12.45
C THR A 951 -31.96 18.41 -11.73
N ALA A 952 -30.71 18.57 -12.19
CA ALA A 952 -29.73 19.48 -11.59
C ALA A 952 -30.23 20.94 -11.53
N GLY A 953 -30.35 21.49 -10.32
CA GLY A 953 -30.69 22.90 -10.09
C GLY A 953 -29.45 23.79 -9.87
N ARG A 954 -29.60 25.12 -9.95
CA ARG A 954 -28.52 26.11 -9.73
C ARG A 954 -27.78 25.93 -8.39
N SER A 955 -28.46 25.44 -7.36
CA SER A 955 -27.86 25.16 -6.04
C SER A 955 -26.83 24.02 -6.12
N LEU A 956 -27.08 22.99 -6.93
CA LEU A 956 -26.18 21.86 -7.11
C LEU A 956 -24.92 22.27 -7.86
N GLU A 957 -25.03 23.09 -8.91
CA GLU A 957 -23.87 23.66 -9.60
C GLU A 957 -22.99 24.50 -8.67
N LYS A 958 -23.60 25.31 -7.81
CA LYS A 958 -22.88 26.08 -6.79
C LYS A 958 -22.14 25.17 -5.80
N ALA A 959 -22.76 24.07 -5.38
CA ALA A 959 -22.15 23.08 -4.50
C ALA A 959 -20.98 22.35 -5.17
N ARG A 960 -21.12 21.94 -6.44
CA ARG A 960 -20.04 21.36 -7.27
C ARG A 960 -18.86 22.33 -7.42
N GLY A 961 -19.15 23.60 -7.70
CA GLY A 961 -18.13 24.65 -7.76
C GLY A 961 -17.41 24.85 -6.42
N ARG A 962 -18.15 24.81 -5.31
CA ARG A 962 -17.58 24.89 -3.96
C ARG A 962 -16.66 23.71 -3.66
N ARG A 963 -17.06 22.48 -3.96
CA ARG A 963 -16.20 21.29 -3.87
C ARG A 963 -14.89 21.49 -4.63
N GLN A 964 -14.96 21.90 -5.90
CA GLN A 964 -13.77 22.12 -6.74
C GLN A 964 -12.81 23.14 -6.10
N THR A 965 -13.34 24.21 -5.48
CA THR A 965 -12.50 25.18 -4.77
C THR A 965 -11.81 24.61 -3.54
N VAL A 966 -12.48 23.73 -2.77
CA VAL A 966 -11.91 23.11 -1.57
C VAL A 966 -10.88 22.03 -1.93
N LEU A 967 -11.12 21.25 -2.99
CA LEU A 967 -10.11 20.32 -3.53
C LEU A 967 -8.84 21.06 -3.98
N ALA A 968 -8.98 22.26 -4.54
CA ALA A 968 -7.88 23.16 -4.85
C ALA A 968 -7.26 23.87 -3.62
N GLY A 969 -7.67 23.52 -2.40
CA GLY A 969 -7.13 24.06 -1.15
C GLY A 969 -7.70 25.42 -0.72
N ARG A 970 -8.78 25.91 -1.35
CA ARG A 970 -9.41 27.20 -1.01
C ARG A 970 -10.69 27.00 -0.20
N PHE A 971 -10.58 27.25 1.11
CA PHE A 971 -11.67 27.11 2.06
C PHE A 971 -12.49 28.40 2.24
N GLY A 972 -13.71 28.25 2.73
CA GLY A 972 -14.73 29.29 2.80
C GLY A 972 -15.21 29.43 4.23
N ARG A 973 -16.43 29.92 4.44
CA ARG A 973 -17.04 29.82 5.78
C ARG A 973 -17.51 28.38 6.00
N GLU A 974 -17.46 27.93 7.25
CA GLU A 974 -17.96 26.62 7.66
C GLU A 974 -19.43 26.40 7.25
N SER A 975 -20.24 27.47 7.32
CA SER A 975 -21.62 27.47 6.83
C SER A 975 -21.72 27.11 5.35
N ASP A 976 -20.83 27.64 4.51
CA ASP A 976 -20.87 27.47 3.07
C ASP A 976 -20.43 26.04 2.67
N GLU A 977 -19.53 25.45 3.47
CA GLU A 977 -19.08 24.06 3.31
C GLU A 977 -20.15 23.07 3.74
N ALA A 978 -20.79 23.32 4.89
CA ALA A 978 -21.93 22.54 5.35
C ALA A 978 -23.10 22.63 4.36
N ASP A 979 -23.46 23.81 3.87
CA ASP A 979 -24.58 23.98 2.93
C ASP A 979 -24.27 23.32 1.57
N ALA A 980 -23.01 23.35 1.12
CA ALA A 980 -22.58 22.63 -0.09
C ALA A 980 -22.64 21.11 0.10
N LEU A 981 -22.15 20.57 1.24
CA LEU A 981 -22.29 19.16 1.58
C LEU A 981 -23.77 18.76 1.66
N ALA A 982 -24.62 19.55 2.32
CA ALA A 982 -26.06 19.28 2.39
C ALA A 982 -26.70 19.17 1.00
N THR A 983 -26.30 20.04 0.08
CA THR A 983 -26.82 20.07 -1.29
C THR A 983 -26.34 18.85 -2.08
N LEU A 984 -25.06 18.47 -1.99
CA LEU A 984 -24.54 17.26 -2.63
C LEU A 984 -25.21 15.99 -2.09
N LEU A 985 -25.44 15.94 -0.77
CA LEU A 985 -26.06 14.79 -0.09
C LEU A 985 -27.55 14.61 -0.35
N SER A 986 -28.27 15.70 -0.62
CA SER A 986 -29.74 15.66 -0.71
C SER A 986 -30.32 15.94 -2.08
N ASP A 987 -29.59 16.69 -2.92
CA ASP A 987 -30.05 17.14 -4.23
C ASP A 987 -29.12 16.64 -5.37
N GLY A 988 -28.07 15.87 -5.04
CA GLY A 988 -27.05 15.38 -5.97
C GLY A 988 -27.33 14.02 -6.61
N THR A 989 -26.52 13.65 -7.60
CA THR A 989 -26.41 12.30 -8.18
C THR A 989 -25.53 11.37 -7.33
N MET A 990 -25.42 10.10 -7.70
CA MET A 990 -24.45 9.20 -7.07
C MET A 990 -23.01 9.73 -7.22
N ALA A 991 -22.66 10.26 -8.40
CA ALA A 991 -21.39 10.94 -8.60
C ALA A 991 -21.20 12.12 -7.62
N ASP A 992 -22.25 12.92 -7.39
CA ASP A 992 -22.21 14.02 -6.41
C ASP A 992 -22.07 13.54 -4.96
N LEU A 993 -22.65 12.38 -4.61
CA LEU A 993 -22.45 11.75 -3.30
C LEU A 993 -21.02 11.25 -3.11
N GLN A 994 -20.44 10.62 -4.12
CA GLN A 994 -19.04 10.20 -4.07
C GLN A 994 -18.11 11.41 -3.97
N ASP A 995 -18.43 12.46 -4.72
CA ASP A 995 -17.81 13.77 -4.61
C ASP A 995 -17.97 14.37 -3.21
N ALA A 996 -19.10 14.15 -2.52
CA ALA A 996 -19.31 14.58 -1.15
C ALA A 996 -18.40 13.83 -0.15
N VAL A 997 -18.10 12.55 -0.39
CA VAL A 997 -17.10 11.79 0.40
C VAL A 997 -15.71 12.37 0.18
N THR A 998 -15.28 12.59 -1.06
CA THR A 998 -13.97 13.21 -1.35
C THR A 998 -13.89 14.63 -0.79
N PHE A 999 -14.99 15.38 -0.84
CA PHE A 999 -15.11 16.69 -0.23
C PHE A 999 -14.98 16.62 1.29
N ALA A 1000 -15.65 15.65 1.94
CA ALA A 1000 -15.59 15.42 3.38
C ALA A 1000 -14.18 15.03 3.84
N ASP A 1001 -13.51 14.09 3.15
CA ASP A 1001 -12.13 13.70 3.42
C ASP A 1001 -11.20 14.91 3.35
N ARG A 1002 -11.39 15.78 2.35
CA ARG A 1002 -10.62 17.01 2.23
C ARG A 1002 -10.91 17.98 3.38
N LEU A 1003 -12.14 18.06 3.89
CA LEU A 1003 -12.44 18.87 5.07
C LEU A 1003 -11.87 18.25 6.36
N ALA A 1004 -11.79 16.93 6.46
CA ALA A 1004 -11.23 16.21 7.61
C ALA A 1004 -9.73 16.47 7.76
N VAL A 1005 -8.98 16.45 6.65
CA VAL A 1005 -7.53 16.76 6.63
C VAL A 1005 -7.20 18.13 7.23
N PHE A 1006 -8.14 19.07 7.20
CA PHE A 1006 -7.97 20.42 7.74
C PHE A 1006 -8.80 20.67 9.01
N GLU A 1007 -9.31 19.61 9.66
CA GLU A 1007 -10.09 19.67 10.91
C GLU A 1007 -11.39 20.49 10.81
N ARG A 1008 -11.99 20.55 9.61
CA ARG A 1008 -13.22 21.33 9.33
C ARG A 1008 -14.47 20.47 9.16
N LEU A 1009 -14.31 19.15 9.05
CA LEU A 1009 -15.43 18.24 8.82
C LEU A 1009 -16.36 18.14 10.02
N ASP A 1010 -15.79 18.05 11.23
CA ASP A 1010 -16.54 17.82 12.47
C ASP A 1010 -17.60 18.89 12.77
N PRO A 1011 -17.26 20.20 12.72
CA PRO A 1011 -18.26 21.26 12.87
C PRO A 1011 -19.33 21.24 11.77
N ALA A 1012 -18.93 20.97 10.52
CA ALA A 1012 -19.85 20.90 9.38
C ALA A 1012 -20.85 19.74 9.53
N LEU A 1013 -20.40 18.53 9.88
CA LEU A 1013 -21.27 17.38 10.13
C LEU A 1013 -22.18 17.59 11.34
N ALA A 1014 -21.66 18.18 12.44
CA ALA A 1014 -22.46 18.51 13.61
C ALA A 1014 -23.60 19.48 13.26
N ARG A 1015 -23.35 20.45 12.36
CA ARG A 1015 -24.37 21.35 11.83
C ARG A 1015 -25.39 20.61 10.95
N LEU A 1016 -24.96 19.70 10.07
CA LEU A 1016 -25.86 18.90 9.25
C LEU A 1016 -26.80 18.03 10.10
N ILE A 1017 -26.27 17.41 11.16
CA ILE A 1017 -27.05 16.61 12.11
C ILE A 1017 -28.12 17.47 12.81
N ARG A 1018 -27.78 18.70 13.22
CA ARG A 1018 -28.72 19.65 13.83
C ARG A 1018 -29.66 20.33 12.82
N THR A 1019 -29.50 20.09 11.53
CA THR A 1019 -30.29 20.79 10.50
C THR A 1019 -31.75 20.37 10.58
N ALA A 1020 -32.64 21.35 10.67
CA ALA A 1020 -34.09 21.18 10.59
C ALA A 1020 -34.64 21.97 9.39
N GLY A 1021 -35.69 21.47 8.74
CA GLY A 1021 -36.24 22.06 7.53
C GLY A 1021 -37.69 21.67 7.27
N LYS A 1022 -38.36 22.42 6.38
CA LYS A 1022 -39.77 22.20 6.02
C LYS A 1022 -39.98 20.97 5.12
N ASP A 1023 -38.96 20.59 4.34
CA ASP A 1023 -38.98 19.40 3.48
C ASP A 1023 -38.41 18.20 4.25
N ALA A 1024 -39.31 17.39 4.81
CA ALA A 1024 -38.95 16.22 5.61
C ALA A 1024 -38.17 15.16 4.82
N ALA A 1025 -38.40 15.03 3.51
CA ALA A 1025 -37.70 14.07 2.67
C ALA A 1025 -36.26 14.53 2.40
N ARG A 1026 -36.07 15.81 2.10
CA ARG A 1026 -34.74 16.40 1.92
C ARG A 1026 -33.91 16.37 3.21
N VAL A 1027 -34.51 16.74 4.34
CA VAL A 1027 -33.85 16.68 5.66
C VAL A 1027 -33.42 15.25 5.99
N ALA A 1028 -34.29 14.26 5.74
CA ALA A 1028 -33.93 12.86 5.94
C ALA A 1028 -32.72 12.43 5.10
N ARG A 1029 -32.63 12.85 3.82
CA ARG A 1029 -31.45 12.56 2.98
C ARG A 1029 -30.18 13.23 3.49
N VAL A 1030 -30.25 14.49 3.93
CA VAL A 1030 -29.11 15.19 4.55
C VAL A 1030 -28.63 14.46 5.81
N HIS A 1031 -29.56 14.06 6.69
CA HIS A 1031 -29.21 13.31 7.91
C HIS A 1031 -28.59 11.96 7.60
N GLN A 1032 -29.18 11.16 6.71
CA GLN A 1032 -28.63 9.86 6.33
C GLN A 1032 -27.25 10.01 5.67
N GLY A 1033 -27.07 11.00 4.79
CA GLY A 1033 -25.79 11.32 4.17
C GLY A 1033 -24.73 11.77 5.20
N ALA A 1034 -25.11 12.61 6.17
CA ALA A 1034 -24.21 13.03 7.24
C ALA A 1034 -23.79 11.85 8.13
N LEU A 1035 -24.73 10.97 8.49
CA LEU A 1035 -24.43 9.76 9.26
C LEU A 1035 -23.54 8.77 8.48
N LEU A 1036 -23.72 8.68 7.16
CA LEU A 1036 -22.81 7.93 6.28
C LEU A 1036 -21.40 8.52 6.32
N LEU A 1037 -21.25 9.84 6.26
CA LEU A 1037 -19.94 10.49 6.38
C LEU A 1037 -19.31 10.26 7.76
N VAL A 1038 -20.06 10.39 8.85
CA VAL A 1038 -19.60 10.06 10.23
C VAL A 1038 -19.10 8.63 10.32
N TYR A 1039 -19.78 7.68 9.68
CA TYR A 1039 -19.33 6.29 9.63
C TYR A 1039 -17.96 6.13 8.92
N HIS A 1040 -17.71 6.90 7.86
CA HIS A 1040 -16.47 6.82 7.08
C HIS A 1040 -15.30 7.59 7.71
N SER A 1041 -15.55 8.80 8.22
CA SER A 1041 -14.51 9.69 8.76
C SER A 1041 -14.20 9.46 10.24
N GLY A 1042 -15.06 8.72 10.94
CA GLY A 1042 -15.09 8.72 12.40
C GLY A 1042 -15.80 9.98 12.94
N GLY A 1043 -15.87 10.08 14.26
CA GLY A 1043 -16.51 11.22 14.94
C GLY A 1043 -15.65 11.80 16.05
N GLY A 1044 -15.49 13.12 16.07
CA GLY A 1044 -14.95 13.86 17.21
C GLY A 1044 -16.05 14.51 18.07
N ASP A 1045 -15.61 15.37 18.99
CA ASP A 1045 -16.43 15.87 20.09
C ASP A 1045 -17.67 16.67 19.64
N ALA A 1046 -17.56 17.43 18.55
CA ALA A 1046 -18.66 18.23 18.02
C ALA A 1046 -19.80 17.36 17.47
N ILE A 1047 -19.47 16.27 16.79
CA ILE A 1047 -20.42 15.29 16.27
C ILE A 1047 -21.05 14.52 17.44
N GLN A 1048 -20.23 14.10 18.41
CA GLN A 1048 -20.69 13.42 19.61
C GLN A 1048 -21.73 14.25 20.37
N ALA A 1049 -21.47 15.54 20.56
CA ALA A 1049 -22.39 16.47 21.19
C ALA A 1049 -23.71 16.59 20.40
N ALA A 1050 -23.64 16.77 19.07
CA ALA A 1050 -24.82 16.85 18.21
C ALA A 1050 -25.68 15.58 18.25
N LEU A 1051 -25.07 14.40 18.25
CA LEU A 1051 -25.79 13.12 18.34
C LEU A 1051 -26.41 12.89 19.73
N ARG A 1052 -25.76 13.36 20.80
CA ARG A 1052 -26.31 13.30 22.16
C ARG A 1052 -27.50 14.24 22.36
N GLU A 1053 -27.51 15.39 21.69
CA GLU A 1053 -28.62 16.34 21.70
C GLU A 1053 -29.87 15.79 20.97
N LEU A 1054 -29.69 14.91 19.98
CA LEU A 1054 -30.75 14.43 19.08
C LEU A 1054 -30.86 12.89 19.08
N PRO A 1055 -31.76 12.31 19.91
CA PRO A 1055 -31.94 10.86 20.01
C PRO A 1055 -32.26 10.17 18.68
N GLU A 1056 -33.00 10.83 17.78
CA GLU A 1056 -33.34 10.31 16.45
C GLU A 1056 -32.10 10.09 15.58
N ALA A 1057 -31.15 11.03 15.60
CA ALA A 1057 -29.91 10.92 14.85
C ALA A 1057 -28.99 9.83 15.43
N ALA A 1058 -28.96 9.69 16.76
CA ALA A 1058 -28.22 8.62 17.43
C ALA A 1058 -28.80 7.23 17.09
N VAL A 1059 -30.12 7.06 17.12
CA VAL A 1059 -30.77 5.81 16.69
C VAL A 1059 -30.52 5.54 15.20
N GLY A 1060 -30.59 6.58 14.35
CA GLY A 1060 -30.27 6.47 12.93
C GLY A 1060 -28.84 5.99 12.67
N LEU A 1061 -27.86 6.44 13.47
CA LEU A 1061 -26.48 5.97 13.39
C LEU A 1061 -26.36 4.50 13.78
N ILE A 1062 -27.03 4.07 14.86
CA ILE A 1062 -27.05 2.66 15.28
C ILE A 1062 -27.66 1.76 14.20
N VAL A 1063 -28.76 2.21 13.58
CA VAL A 1063 -29.36 1.53 12.43
C VAL A 1063 -28.35 1.41 11.29
N GLN A 1064 -27.64 2.49 10.95
CA GLN A 1064 -26.64 2.49 9.87
C GLN A 1064 -25.45 1.56 10.15
N LEU A 1065 -24.94 1.55 11.39
CA LEU A 1065 -23.87 0.65 11.83
C LEU A 1065 -24.30 -0.82 11.78
N THR A 1066 -25.54 -1.09 12.21
CA THR A 1066 -26.16 -2.43 12.17
C THR A 1066 -26.32 -2.90 10.72
N ARG A 1067 -26.77 -2.01 9.83
CA ARG A 1067 -26.88 -2.28 8.39
C ARG A 1067 -25.54 -2.60 7.75
N ALA A 1068 -24.48 -1.88 8.12
CA ALA A 1068 -23.12 -2.14 7.63
C ALA A 1068 -22.50 -3.44 8.20
N GLY A 1069 -23.22 -4.15 9.09
CA GLY A 1069 -22.78 -5.41 9.69
C GLY A 1069 -21.72 -5.23 10.79
N VAL A 1070 -21.55 -4.02 11.32
CA VAL A 1070 -20.45 -3.68 12.24
C VAL A 1070 -20.85 -3.90 13.71
N PHE A 1071 -21.33 -5.11 14.03
CA PHE A 1071 -21.85 -5.46 15.35
C PHE A 1071 -20.78 -5.46 16.46
N ALA A 1072 -19.53 -5.79 16.12
CA ALA A 1072 -18.43 -5.88 17.08
C ALA A 1072 -18.04 -4.50 17.67
N SER A 1073 -17.94 -3.46 16.83
CA SER A 1073 -17.63 -2.11 17.28
C SER A 1073 -18.81 -1.42 17.96
N LEU A 1074 -20.03 -1.94 17.80
CA LEU A 1074 -21.23 -1.36 18.42
C LEU A 1074 -21.16 -1.43 19.96
N GLY A 1075 -20.64 -2.55 20.50
CA GLY A 1075 -20.65 -2.87 21.93
C GLY A 1075 -19.29 -3.21 22.54
N ALA A 1076 -18.20 -2.65 22.00
CA ALA A 1076 -16.87 -2.79 22.59
C ALA A 1076 -16.80 -2.04 23.95
N PRO A 1077 -16.22 -2.63 25.01
CA PRO A 1077 -16.32 -2.10 26.38
C PRO A 1077 -15.72 -0.70 26.55
N ASP A 1078 -14.55 -0.44 25.97
CA ASP A 1078 -13.81 0.81 26.21
C ASP A 1078 -13.81 1.80 25.04
N ASN A 1079 -14.31 1.42 23.85
CA ASN A 1079 -14.30 2.23 22.62
C ASN A 1079 -15.49 1.94 21.67
N GLY A 1080 -16.61 1.44 22.20
CA GLY A 1080 -17.77 1.10 21.39
C GLY A 1080 -18.63 2.32 21.01
N TRP A 1081 -19.32 2.25 19.88
CA TRP A 1081 -20.21 3.35 19.45
C TRP A 1081 -21.29 3.68 20.49
N LEU A 1082 -21.84 2.67 21.18
CA LEU A 1082 -22.83 2.93 22.22
C LEU A 1082 -22.24 3.55 23.47
N SER A 1083 -21.04 3.19 23.91
CA SER A 1083 -20.39 3.87 25.04
C SER A 1083 -20.01 5.29 24.66
N TRP A 1084 -19.55 5.51 23.42
CA TRP A 1084 -19.26 6.84 22.88
C TRP A 1084 -20.51 7.73 22.80
N LEU A 1085 -21.67 7.20 22.39
CA LEU A 1085 -22.93 7.96 22.33
C LEU A 1085 -23.59 8.19 23.69
N THR A 1086 -23.21 7.43 24.72
CA THR A 1086 -23.86 7.53 26.04
C THR A 1086 -23.28 8.69 26.84
N PRO A 1087 -24.09 9.69 27.25
CA PRO A 1087 -23.61 10.77 28.10
C PRO A 1087 -23.36 10.26 29.53
N VAL A 1088 -22.55 11.00 30.30
CA VAL A 1088 -22.20 10.68 31.70
C VAL A 1088 -23.45 10.58 32.61
N THR A 1089 -24.54 11.25 32.22
CA THR A 1089 -25.85 11.21 32.91
C THR A 1089 -26.65 9.94 32.66
N GLY A 1090 -26.20 9.05 31.77
CA GLY A 1090 -26.88 7.81 31.38
C GLY A 1090 -27.52 7.86 29.98
N PRO A 1091 -27.84 6.69 29.38
CA PRO A 1091 -28.36 6.59 28.02
C PRO A 1091 -29.82 7.08 27.92
N SER A 1092 -30.21 7.53 26.73
CA SER A 1092 -31.62 7.78 26.43
C SER A 1092 -32.42 6.46 26.43
N PRO A 1093 -33.76 6.49 26.63
CA PRO A 1093 -34.58 5.28 26.61
C PRO A 1093 -34.40 4.45 25.33
N ALA A 1094 -34.24 5.10 24.17
CA ALA A 1094 -34.02 4.40 22.90
C ALA A 1094 -32.63 3.75 22.82
N LEU A 1095 -31.57 4.42 23.27
CA LEU A 1095 -30.22 3.84 23.33
C LEU A 1095 -30.12 2.71 24.37
N GLN A 1096 -30.88 2.80 25.46
CA GLN A 1096 -30.97 1.75 26.48
C GLN A 1096 -31.49 0.44 25.88
N VAL A 1097 -32.42 0.47 24.92
CA VAL A 1097 -32.91 -0.74 24.22
C VAL A 1097 -31.75 -1.46 23.53
N PHE A 1098 -30.89 -0.72 22.80
CA PHE A 1098 -29.74 -1.31 22.10
C PHE A 1098 -28.63 -1.77 23.04
N GLN A 1099 -28.41 -1.06 24.15
CA GLN A 1099 -27.48 -1.51 25.20
C GLN A 1099 -27.96 -2.81 25.85
N THR A 1100 -29.25 -2.91 26.18
CA THR A 1100 -29.85 -4.14 26.72
C THR A 1100 -29.83 -5.28 25.70
N ALA A 1101 -30.01 -4.98 24.41
CA ALA A 1101 -29.85 -5.95 23.33
C ALA A 1101 -28.41 -6.49 23.23
N LEU A 1102 -27.40 -5.69 23.57
CA LEU A 1102 -25.98 -6.09 23.59
C LEU A 1102 -25.49 -6.68 24.91
N ALA A 1103 -26.20 -6.43 26.01
CA ALA A 1103 -25.82 -6.89 27.35
C ALA A 1103 -25.76 -8.43 27.42
N GLY A 1104 -24.92 -8.92 28.35
CA GLY A 1104 -24.61 -10.34 28.57
C GLY A 1104 -25.82 -11.21 28.99
N PRO A 1105 -25.59 -12.41 29.55
CA PRO A 1105 -26.62 -13.43 29.75
C PRO A 1105 -27.67 -13.11 30.84
N ASP A 1106 -27.66 -11.92 31.42
CA ASP A 1106 -28.70 -11.47 32.34
C ASP A 1106 -30.02 -11.34 31.54
N ASN A 1107 -31.01 -12.17 31.88
CA ASN A 1107 -32.28 -12.43 31.18
C ASN A 1107 -33.22 -11.22 30.88
N VAL A 1108 -32.70 -9.99 30.84
CA VAL A 1108 -33.48 -8.76 30.60
C VAL A 1108 -33.84 -8.66 29.11
N VAL A 1109 -35.14 -8.63 28.83
CA VAL A 1109 -35.69 -8.46 27.49
C VAL A 1109 -35.85 -6.96 27.22
N PRO A 1110 -35.27 -6.40 26.14
CA PRO A 1110 -35.41 -4.99 25.82
C PRO A 1110 -36.87 -4.62 25.46
N ASP A 1111 -37.36 -3.48 25.92
CA ASP A 1111 -38.71 -2.99 25.57
C ASP A 1111 -38.72 -2.33 24.18
N LEU A 1112 -39.02 -3.12 23.15
CA LEU A 1112 -39.03 -2.67 21.76
C LEU A 1112 -40.11 -1.64 21.44
N ARG A 1113 -41.11 -1.44 22.31
CA ARG A 1113 -42.16 -0.40 22.10
C ARG A 1113 -41.56 1.01 22.07
N VAL A 1114 -40.43 1.20 22.76
CA VAL A 1114 -39.67 2.45 22.77
C VAL A 1114 -39.09 2.79 21.40
N LEU A 1115 -38.88 1.80 20.53
CA LEU A 1115 -38.33 1.99 19.18
C LEU A 1115 -39.40 2.21 18.10
N VAL A 1116 -40.68 1.99 18.39
CA VAL A 1116 -41.78 2.16 17.42
C VAL A 1116 -41.81 3.56 16.76
N PRO A 1117 -41.58 4.68 17.49
CA PRO A 1117 -41.53 6.01 16.89
C PRO A 1117 -40.38 6.21 15.89
N PHE A 1118 -39.34 5.36 15.96
CA PHE A 1118 -38.15 5.43 15.10
C PHE A 1118 -38.24 4.53 13.86
N GLY A 1119 -39.36 3.82 13.67
CA GLY A 1119 -39.65 3.01 12.48
C GLY A 1119 -39.12 1.57 12.53
N ASP A 1120 -39.45 0.82 11.47
CA ASP A 1120 -39.16 -0.62 11.32
C ASP A 1120 -37.68 -0.93 11.37
N ASP A 1121 -36.87 -0.05 10.80
CA ASP A 1121 -35.43 -0.18 10.75
C ASP A 1121 -34.80 -0.24 12.15
N ALA A 1122 -35.32 0.54 13.09
CA ALA A 1122 -34.84 0.53 14.47
C ALA A 1122 -35.21 -0.78 15.18
N LEU A 1123 -36.44 -1.28 14.96
CA LEU A 1123 -36.90 -2.57 15.49
C LEU A 1123 -36.08 -3.73 14.92
N LEU A 1124 -35.82 -3.69 13.61
CA LEU A 1124 -35.07 -4.72 12.90
C LEU A 1124 -33.59 -4.71 13.30
N ALA A 1125 -32.98 -3.53 13.48
CA ALA A 1125 -31.64 -3.41 14.03
C ALA A 1125 -31.54 -4.02 15.44
N ALA A 1126 -32.53 -3.77 16.32
CA ALA A 1126 -32.55 -4.37 17.65
C ALA A 1126 -32.65 -5.91 17.59
N LEU A 1127 -33.51 -6.46 16.72
CA LEU A 1127 -33.62 -7.90 16.51
C LEU A 1127 -32.31 -8.52 15.98
N GLN A 1128 -31.64 -7.85 15.04
CA GLN A 1128 -30.36 -8.29 14.48
C GLN A 1128 -29.25 -8.29 15.54
N ILE A 1129 -29.22 -7.27 16.41
CA ILE A 1129 -28.27 -7.17 17.52
C ILE A 1129 -28.47 -8.32 18.52
N VAL A 1130 -29.71 -8.60 18.93
CA VAL A 1130 -30.02 -9.71 19.85
C VAL A 1130 -29.65 -11.05 19.21
N ARG A 1131 -30.01 -11.26 17.94
CA ARG A 1131 -29.65 -12.47 17.18
C ARG A 1131 -28.14 -12.66 17.10
N TYR A 1132 -27.38 -11.59 16.85
CA TYR A 1132 -25.91 -11.61 16.84
C TYR A 1132 -25.33 -12.02 18.21
N ARG A 1133 -25.88 -11.50 19.32
CA ARG A 1133 -25.41 -11.83 20.67
C ARG A 1133 -25.78 -13.24 21.14
N GLU A 1134 -26.91 -13.79 20.70
CA GLU A 1134 -27.33 -15.16 21.05
C GLU A 1134 -26.60 -16.27 20.25
N ARG A 1135 -25.78 -15.91 19.25
CA ARG A 1135 -25.00 -16.84 18.41
C ARG A 1135 -24.20 -17.90 19.18
N PRO A 1136 -23.49 -17.59 20.29
CA PRO A 1136 -22.68 -18.59 21.00
C PRO A 1136 -23.53 -19.54 21.85
N ARG A 1137 -24.67 -19.08 22.38
CA ARG A 1137 -25.63 -19.81 23.21
C ARG A 1137 -26.99 -19.12 23.17
N SER A 1138 -28.05 -19.85 22.80
CA SER A 1138 -29.42 -19.35 22.86
C SER A 1138 -29.86 -19.09 24.31
N SER A 1139 -30.28 -17.86 24.60
CA SER A 1139 -30.94 -17.51 25.87
C SER A 1139 -32.47 -17.44 25.75
N GLY A 1140 -33.02 -17.70 24.56
CA GLY A 1140 -34.46 -17.58 24.27
C GLY A 1140 -34.97 -16.13 24.23
N ARG A 1141 -34.07 -15.12 24.26
CA ARG A 1141 -34.44 -13.69 24.21
C ARG A 1141 -35.02 -13.33 22.85
N LEU A 1142 -34.41 -13.79 21.75
CA LEU A 1142 -34.93 -13.55 20.41
C LEU A 1142 -36.34 -14.13 20.24
N ALA A 1143 -36.57 -15.37 20.70
CA ALA A 1143 -37.90 -16.00 20.63
C ALA A 1143 -38.95 -15.20 21.42
N ARG A 1144 -38.64 -14.76 22.63
CA ARG A 1144 -39.54 -13.90 23.43
C ARG A 1144 -39.81 -12.55 22.76
N LEU A 1145 -38.80 -11.93 22.17
CA LEU A 1145 -38.94 -10.66 21.43
C LEU A 1145 -39.81 -10.82 20.19
N LEU A 1146 -39.63 -11.90 19.43
CA LEU A 1146 -40.47 -12.19 18.27
C LEU A 1146 -41.92 -12.42 18.68
N THR A 1147 -42.19 -13.13 19.78
CA THR A 1147 -43.55 -13.28 20.33
C THR A 1147 -44.16 -11.95 20.76
N LEU A 1148 -43.39 -11.08 21.41
CA LEU A 1148 -43.86 -9.75 21.82
C LEU A 1148 -44.13 -8.84 20.61
N LEU A 1149 -43.25 -8.89 19.60
CA LEU A 1149 -43.43 -8.14 18.36
C LEU A 1149 -44.53 -8.71 17.47
N GLN A 1150 -44.84 -10.00 17.54
CA GLN A 1150 -45.90 -10.62 16.73
C GLN A 1150 -47.25 -9.92 16.94
N ALA A 1151 -47.51 -9.43 18.16
CA ALA A 1151 -48.72 -8.69 18.49
C ALA A 1151 -48.72 -7.23 17.97
N VAL A 1152 -47.55 -6.65 17.70
CA VAL A 1152 -47.39 -5.23 17.34
C VAL A 1152 -47.10 -5.05 15.85
N ARG A 1153 -46.20 -5.87 15.27
CA ARG A 1153 -45.71 -5.82 13.88
C ARG A 1153 -45.57 -7.24 13.29
N PRO A 1154 -46.68 -7.93 12.98
CA PRO A 1154 -46.66 -9.31 12.49
C PRO A 1154 -45.91 -9.48 11.17
N ASP A 1155 -45.97 -8.49 10.27
CA ASP A 1155 -45.31 -8.56 8.95
C ASP A 1155 -43.79 -8.56 9.07
N LEU A 1156 -43.24 -7.76 9.99
CA LEU A 1156 -41.81 -7.68 10.27
C LEU A 1156 -41.31 -9.00 10.86
N VAL A 1157 -42.07 -9.61 11.78
CA VAL A 1157 -41.74 -10.92 12.34
C VAL A 1157 -41.79 -12.01 11.27
N ALA A 1158 -42.82 -11.99 10.40
CA ALA A 1158 -42.92 -12.93 9.29
C ALA A 1158 -41.73 -12.80 8.33
N ALA A 1159 -41.29 -11.58 8.00
CA ALA A 1159 -40.09 -11.35 7.19
C ALA A 1159 -38.83 -11.87 7.87
N PHE A 1160 -38.65 -11.57 9.16
CA PHE A 1160 -37.50 -12.02 9.93
C PHE A 1160 -37.42 -13.56 10.04
N LEU A 1161 -38.55 -14.24 10.24
CA LEU A 1161 -38.60 -15.71 10.32
C LEU A 1161 -38.27 -16.41 8.99
N ARG A 1162 -38.60 -15.80 7.84
CA ARG A 1162 -38.23 -16.34 6.51
C ARG A 1162 -36.73 -16.48 6.31
N THR A 1163 -35.91 -15.70 7.04
CA THR A 1163 -34.44 -15.73 6.94
C THR A 1163 -33.77 -16.87 7.71
N GLY A 1164 -34.54 -17.81 8.27
CA GLY A 1164 -34.00 -18.97 8.98
C GLY A 1164 -33.90 -18.81 10.51
N ALA A 1165 -34.44 -17.73 11.09
CA ALA A 1165 -34.43 -17.51 12.54
C ALA A 1165 -35.23 -18.55 13.37
N ALA A 1166 -35.97 -19.44 12.71
CA ALA A 1166 -36.87 -20.41 13.34
C ALA A 1166 -36.15 -21.56 14.09
N GLY A 1167 -34.86 -21.83 13.81
CA GLY A 1167 -34.09 -22.90 14.46
C GLY A 1167 -33.95 -22.74 15.97
N ILE A 1168 -34.12 -21.52 16.50
CA ILE A 1168 -34.02 -21.20 17.92
C ILE A 1168 -35.37 -21.39 18.65
N ALA A 1169 -36.51 -21.33 17.94
CA ALA A 1169 -37.83 -21.48 18.54
C ALA A 1169 -38.22 -22.95 18.82
N ALA A 1170 -37.65 -23.90 18.09
CA ALA A 1170 -37.96 -25.33 18.25
C ALA A 1170 -37.26 -25.99 19.45
N GLY A 1171 -36.29 -25.32 20.09
CA GLY A 1171 -35.48 -25.87 21.18
C GLY A 1171 -36.00 -25.64 22.60
N SER A 1172 -37.04 -24.83 22.80
CA SER A 1172 -37.57 -24.51 24.14
C SER A 1172 -38.97 -25.08 24.37
N GLY A 1173 -39.02 -26.36 24.76
CA GLY A 1173 -40.04 -26.96 25.62
C GLY A 1173 -41.52 -26.78 25.24
N THR A 1174 -42.10 -27.80 24.59
CA THR A 1174 -43.47 -28.24 24.92
C THR A 1174 -43.51 -28.77 26.36
N PRO A 1175 -44.37 -28.25 27.26
CA PRO A 1175 -44.78 -29.00 28.44
C PRO A 1175 -45.81 -30.04 28.01
N GLY A 1176 -45.59 -31.29 28.39
CA GLY A 1176 -46.34 -32.43 27.88
C GLY A 1176 -47.82 -32.45 28.23
N LEU A 1177 -48.59 -33.03 27.32
CA LEU A 1177 -49.76 -33.83 27.64
C LEU A 1177 -49.62 -35.15 26.88
N ALA A 1178 -49.20 -36.18 27.61
CA ALA A 1178 -49.38 -37.57 27.18
C ALA A 1178 -50.87 -37.91 27.26
N GLY A 1179 -51.41 -38.55 26.23
CA GLY A 1179 -52.79 -39.04 26.23
C GLY A 1179 -53.24 -39.63 24.91
N THR A 1180 -52.96 -40.93 24.73
CA THR A 1180 -53.79 -41.94 24.05
C THR A 1180 -54.30 -41.66 22.63
N GLY A 1181 -53.90 -42.53 21.68
CA GLY A 1181 -54.38 -42.48 20.31
C GLY A 1181 -55.87 -42.79 20.13
N HIS A 1182 -56.39 -42.41 18.96
CA HIS A 1182 -57.40 -43.14 18.18
C HIS A 1182 -57.49 -42.48 16.78
N ALA A 1183 -57.82 -43.31 15.79
CA ALA A 1183 -58.02 -42.96 14.40
C ALA A 1183 -59.32 -42.17 14.15
N ALA A 1184 -59.32 -41.28 13.14
CA ALA A 1184 -60.43 -40.91 12.23
C ALA A 1184 -59.93 -39.75 11.34
N ALA A 1185 -59.83 -39.86 10.01
CA ALA A 1185 -60.90 -39.89 9.02
C ALA A 1185 -61.79 -38.63 9.02
N GLY A 1186 -61.65 -37.82 7.96
CA GLY A 1186 -62.79 -37.19 7.29
C GLY A 1186 -63.08 -35.70 7.56
N LEU A 1187 -63.28 -34.99 6.43
CA LEU A 1187 -64.30 -33.98 6.17
C LEU A 1187 -63.97 -32.48 6.38
N THR A 1188 -63.73 -31.84 5.22
CA THR A 1188 -64.45 -30.67 4.66
C THR A 1188 -64.61 -29.39 5.49
N GLY A 1189 -64.09 -28.29 4.91
CA GLY A 1189 -64.93 -27.16 4.49
C GLY A 1189 -64.92 -25.88 5.34
N SER A 1190 -65.01 -24.77 4.59
CA SER A 1190 -65.44 -23.41 4.99
C SER A 1190 -64.38 -22.39 5.46
N ILE A 1191 -63.92 -21.61 4.49
CA ILE A 1191 -63.96 -20.13 4.39
C ILE A 1191 -64.17 -19.35 5.70
N GLY A 1192 -63.28 -18.37 5.90
CA GLY A 1192 -63.40 -17.18 6.74
C GLY A 1192 -62.24 -16.24 6.45
#